data_AF-A0A845KZY1-F1
#
_entry.id   AF-A0A845KZY1-F1
#
_cell.length_a   1.000
_cell.length_b   1.000
_cell.length_c   1.000
_cell.angle_alpha   90.00
_cell.angle_beta   90.00
_cell.angle_gamma   90.00
#
_symmetry.space_group_name_H-M   'P 1'
#
loop_
_entity.id
_entity.type
_entity.pdbx_description
1 polymer ?
#
loop_
_entity_poly.entity_id
_entity_poly.type
_entity_poly.pdbx_seq_one_letter_code
_entity_poly.pdbx_strand_id
1 'polypeptide(L)'
;MQVLLADHAGFCFGVQRALDQVDKEVNQGNRVVTYGPLIHNPQVVERLARQGVGEVENLAGASPGRLVIRSHGVGPKVYEQAKQCGFDIVDATCPFVHKVQKLAKDFTDQGYQVIVAGDRNHPEVQGIVAWTGGKALVVADGQEAEALDLQGKAALIAQTTLKEATLRQIESALRSNSIELVVRNTICAATSKRQDAAGRLAAEVDVMVVVGGRNSSNTAKLAQICQGAGVPTYHVETADELDPEWFQGKEKAGVTAGASTPRWIIEEVVQRMTDVNQEQATTELNDQNQEVLEVQEPENEIEDMDKMFAESLKKMEEGQLITGIVVKVSHDEVLVDVAGKSEGVIPMRELATRIPNSASDIVKVGDEVKVVILKAESEDGTLVLSRRRAIEREKIVTLQEAKERGDIVTGEVIAVVKGGLRVDVGVVGFVPASQVERGYVENLEKYIGQTLRMRIMEIDTRRNNAVLSQKVVLEEEYKEARTKTWEEIEEGQTRRGTVRRLTDFGAFVDLGGVDGLLHVSEMSWGRIKHPSEVVKEGDVIDVYVLKVDREKEKVSLGLKQVLPNPWSTVSEKYPIDATITVTVVRLTPFGAFAELEPGVDGLIHISQLADRRVNKPEDVVSVGDQVKVKVLDIKEAERRISLSMRAVKEDEDNAGVQEYLDNQDQQ
;
A
#
# COMPACT_ATOMS: atom_id res chain seq x y z
N MET A 1 -28.47 -21.51 -18.59
CA MET A 1 -28.50 -20.16 -17.99
C MET A 1 -27.12 -19.75 -17.48
N GLN A 2 -26.63 -18.57 -17.85
CA GLN A 2 -25.38 -17.98 -17.35
C GLN A 2 -25.66 -17.13 -16.10
N VAL A 3 -24.95 -17.41 -14.99
CA VAL A 3 -25.05 -16.62 -13.76
C VAL A 3 -23.94 -15.57 -13.72
N LEU A 4 -24.30 -14.30 -13.57
CA LEU A 4 -23.40 -13.16 -13.51
C LEU A 4 -23.46 -12.51 -12.13
N LEU A 5 -22.31 -12.30 -11.50
CA LEU A 5 -22.22 -11.63 -10.19
C LEU A 5 -21.88 -10.14 -10.37
N ALA A 6 -22.59 -9.26 -9.66
CA ALA A 6 -22.31 -7.83 -9.70
C ALA A 6 -20.93 -7.49 -9.11
N ASP A 7 -20.23 -6.56 -9.75
CA ASP A 7 -19.01 -5.98 -9.19
C ASP A 7 -19.29 -5.40 -7.79
N HIS A 8 -18.43 -5.71 -6.82
CA HIS A 8 -18.55 -5.28 -5.41
C HIS A 8 -19.73 -5.88 -4.61
N ALA A 9 -20.21 -7.07 -4.98
CA ALA A 9 -21.15 -7.84 -4.17
C ALA A 9 -20.50 -8.32 -2.84
N GLY A 10 -21.26 -8.22 -1.74
CA GLY A 10 -20.88 -8.71 -0.42
C GLY A 10 -20.37 -7.64 0.54
N PHE A 11 -19.66 -8.08 1.58
CA PHE A 11 -19.24 -7.23 2.69
C PHE A 11 -18.50 -5.97 2.25
N CYS A 12 -18.84 -4.83 2.87
CA CYS A 12 -18.00 -3.65 2.72
C CYS A 12 -16.68 -3.83 3.49
N PHE A 13 -15.65 -3.08 3.08
CA PHE A 13 -14.34 -3.10 3.73
C PHE A 13 -14.39 -2.93 5.26
N GLY A 14 -15.25 -2.04 5.76
CA GLY A 14 -15.41 -1.81 7.19
C GLY A 14 -15.99 -3.01 7.95
N VAL A 15 -16.94 -3.72 7.33
CA VAL A 15 -17.55 -4.93 7.91
C VAL A 15 -16.58 -6.10 7.87
N GLN A 16 -15.90 -6.32 6.73
CA GLN A 16 -14.92 -7.39 6.60
C GLN A 16 -13.80 -7.26 7.63
N ARG A 17 -13.24 -6.04 7.77
CA ARG A 17 -12.23 -5.75 8.79
C ARG A 17 -12.74 -6.04 10.21
N ALA A 18 -14.00 -5.75 10.50
CA ALA A 18 -14.56 -5.99 11.82
C ALA A 18 -14.70 -7.49 12.12
N LEU A 19 -15.13 -8.28 11.14
CA LEU A 19 -15.19 -9.74 11.26
C LEU A 19 -13.79 -10.35 11.40
N ASP A 20 -12.83 -9.93 10.58
CA ASP A 20 -11.45 -10.44 10.65
C ASP A 20 -10.81 -10.17 12.02
N GLN A 21 -11.12 -9.03 12.64
CA GLN A 21 -10.68 -8.73 13.99
C GLN A 21 -11.33 -9.64 15.02
N VAL A 22 -12.64 -9.86 14.96
CA VAL A 22 -13.32 -10.79 15.87
C VAL A 22 -12.77 -12.21 15.71
N ASP A 23 -12.67 -12.71 14.47
CA ASP A 23 -12.18 -14.06 14.18
C ASP A 23 -10.73 -14.23 14.67
N LYS A 24 -9.87 -13.22 14.52
CA LYS A 24 -8.50 -13.22 15.07
C LYS A 24 -8.49 -13.35 16.59
N GLU A 25 -9.37 -12.64 17.27
CA GLU A 25 -9.43 -12.63 18.73
C GLU A 25 -10.01 -13.93 19.30
N VAL A 26 -11.02 -14.49 18.65
CA VAL A 26 -11.57 -15.82 18.98
C VAL A 26 -10.50 -16.90 18.80
N ASN A 27 -9.74 -16.86 17.69
CA ASN A 27 -8.67 -17.83 17.43
C ASN A 27 -7.50 -17.75 18.43
N GLN A 28 -7.34 -16.62 19.12
CA GLN A 28 -6.35 -16.48 20.20
C GLN A 28 -6.84 -17.06 21.54
N GLY A 29 -8.07 -17.59 21.61
CA GLY A 29 -8.68 -18.13 22.82
C GLY A 29 -9.19 -17.06 23.79
N ASN A 30 -9.29 -15.80 23.34
CA ASN A 30 -9.81 -14.71 24.16
C ASN A 30 -11.34 -14.81 24.27
N ARG A 31 -11.88 -14.44 25.43
CA ARG A 31 -13.33 -14.25 25.57
C ARG A 31 -13.73 -12.93 24.90
N VAL A 32 -14.32 -13.04 23.72
CA VAL A 32 -14.73 -11.89 22.90
C VAL A 32 -16.18 -11.53 23.16
N VAL A 33 -16.44 -10.24 23.36
CA VAL A 33 -17.77 -9.68 23.52
C VAL A 33 -17.92 -8.48 22.58
N THR A 34 -19.04 -8.36 21.87
CA THR A 34 -19.32 -7.20 20.99
C THR A 34 -20.28 -6.23 21.67
N TYR A 35 -20.07 -4.93 21.46
CA TYR A 35 -21.01 -3.91 21.92
C TYR A 35 -22.17 -3.78 20.91
N GLY A 36 -23.29 -4.44 21.21
CA GLY A 36 -24.41 -4.66 20.30
C GLY A 36 -24.05 -5.58 19.11
N PRO A 37 -24.93 -5.67 18.09
CA PRO A 37 -24.70 -6.55 16.97
C PRO A 37 -23.56 -5.97 16.11
N LEU A 38 -22.53 -6.76 15.87
CA LEU A 38 -21.36 -6.33 15.07
C LEU A 38 -21.78 -5.87 13.68
N ILE A 39 -22.74 -6.59 13.10
CA ILE A 39 -23.42 -6.26 11.85
C ILE A 39 -24.90 -6.65 11.90
N HIS A 40 -25.71 -5.98 11.08
CA HIS A 40 -27.14 -6.29 10.94
C HIS A 40 -27.37 -7.44 9.94
N ASN A 41 -26.82 -8.61 10.25
CA ASN A 41 -27.08 -9.86 9.51
C ASN A 41 -27.29 -11.02 10.52
N PRO A 42 -28.53 -11.54 10.64
CA PRO A 42 -28.85 -12.59 11.60
C PRO A 42 -27.96 -13.83 11.52
N GLN A 43 -27.62 -14.28 10.31
CA GLN A 43 -26.83 -15.50 10.11
C GLN A 43 -25.39 -15.34 10.59
N VAL A 44 -24.82 -14.15 10.41
CA VAL A 44 -23.46 -13.85 10.88
C VAL A 44 -23.44 -13.69 12.39
N VAL A 45 -24.48 -13.08 12.97
CA VAL A 45 -24.64 -12.99 14.44
C VAL A 45 -24.74 -14.40 15.03
N GLU A 46 -25.53 -15.29 14.42
CA GLU A 46 -25.64 -16.68 14.87
C GLU A 46 -24.30 -17.45 14.74
N ARG A 47 -23.56 -17.25 13.64
CA ARG A 47 -22.22 -17.83 13.45
C ARG A 47 -21.28 -17.40 14.58
N LEU A 48 -21.24 -16.10 14.88
CA LEU A 48 -20.40 -15.54 15.95
C LEU A 48 -20.81 -16.07 17.33
N ALA A 49 -22.12 -16.19 17.59
CA ALA A 49 -22.64 -16.77 18.83
C ALA A 49 -22.21 -18.24 19.00
N ARG A 50 -22.25 -19.05 17.93
CA ARG A 50 -21.75 -20.44 17.93
C ARG A 50 -20.23 -20.53 18.18
N GLN A 51 -19.48 -19.51 17.78
CA GLN A 51 -18.04 -19.38 18.05
C GLN A 51 -17.74 -18.88 19.48
N GLY A 52 -18.76 -18.63 20.31
CA GLY A 52 -18.60 -18.18 21.69
C GLY A 52 -18.46 -16.65 21.85
N VAL A 53 -18.75 -15.87 20.81
CA VAL A 53 -18.78 -14.40 20.89
C VAL A 53 -20.11 -13.97 21.50
N GLY A 54 -20.05 -13.28 22.65
CA GLY A 54 -21.23 -12.73 23.31
C GLY A 54 -21.59 -11.33 22.81
N GLU A 55 -22.87 -10.99 22.83
CA GLU A 55 -23.36 -9.63 22.57
C GLU A 55 -23.76 -8.96 23.89
N VAL A 56 -23.34 -7.71 24.10
CA VAL A 56 -23.76 -6.90 25.27
C VAL A 56 -24.19 -5.51 24.83
N GLU A 57 -25.33 -5.04 25.36
CA GLU A 57 -25.77 -3.65 25.21
C GLU A 57 -25.34 -2.77 26.39
N ASN A 58 -25.07 -3.39 27.56
CA ASN A 58 -24.66 -2.70 28.78
C ASN A 58 -23.38 -3.32 29.36
N LEU A 59 -22.35 -2.48 29.54
CA LEU A 59 -21.04 -2.88 30.04
C LEU A 59 -21.01 -3.09 31.56
N ALA A 60 -21.97 -2.52 32.30
CA ALA A 60 -21.97 -2.48 33.77
C ALA A 60 -22.29 -3.82 34.47
N GLY A 61 -22.52 -4.91 33.72
CA GLY A 61 -22.80 -6.25 34.27
C GLY A 61 -22.12 -7.39 33.51
N ALA A 62 -21.24 -7.08 32.56
CA ALA A 62 -20.56 -8.08 31.75
C ALA A 62 -19.22 -8.49 32.40
N SER A 63 -18.85 -9.77 32.30
CA SER A 63 -17.55 -10.23 32.78
C SER A 63 -16.42 -9.60 31.95
N PRO A 64 -15.33 -9.12 32.57
CA PRO A 64 -14.21 -8.51 31.86
C PRO A 64 -13.59 -9.50 30.88
N GLY A 65 -13.26 -9.00 29.69
CA GLY A 65 -12.75 -9.75 28.55
C GLY A 65 -12.37 -8.79 27.43
N ARG A 66 -12.38 -9.26 26.18
CA ARG A 66 -12.07 -8.42 25.02
C ARG A 66 -13.34 -7.83 24.42
N LEU A 67 -13.49 -6.51 24.49
CA LEU A 67 -14.66 -5.80 23.97
C LEU A 67 -14.38 -5.30 22.55
N VAL A 68 -15.14 -5.79 21.57
CA VAL A 68 -15.04 -5.35 20.19
C VAL A 68 -16.09 -4.29 19.91
N ILE A 69 -15.64 -3.13 19.44
CA ILE A 69 -16.50 -2.03 19.00
C ILE A 69 -16.93 -2.28 17.55
N ARG A 70 -18.23 -2.18 17.28
CA ARG A 70 -18.81 -2.39 15.93
C ARG A 70 -18.31 -1.41 14.88
N SER A 71 -18.48 -1.77 13.61
CA SER A 71 -18.01 -0.99 12.45
C SER A 71 -18.56 0.44 12.35
N HIS A 72 -19.76 0.70 12.91
CA HIS A 72 -20.39 2.03 13.00
C HIS A 72 -19.82 2.92 14.13
N GLY A 73 -18.93 2.36 14.96
CA GLY A 73 -18.36 3.03 16.11
C GLY A 73 -19.37 3.29 17.23
N VAL A 74 -18.85 3.87 18.30
CA VAL A 74 -19.60 4.26 19.51
C VAL A 74 -19.12 5.62 20.00
N GLY A 75 -19.89 6.22 20.92
CA GLY A 75 -19.51 7.47 21.57
C GLY A 75 -18.34 7.31 22.56
N PRO A 76 -17.64 8.40 22.90
CA PRO A 76 -16.46 8.38 23.78
C PRO A 76 -16.77 7.82 25.18
N LYS A 77 -17.98 8.04 25.70
CA LYS A 77 -18.43 7.50 27.00
C LYS A 77 -18.37 5.98 27.08
N VAL A 78 -18.63 5.27 25.97
CA VAL A 78 -18.59 3.81 25.94
C VAL A 78 -17.15 3.31 26.08
N TYR A 79 -16.18 4.01 25.48
CA TYR A 79 -14.75 3.69 25.66
C TYR A 79 -14.29 3.92 27.10
N GLU A 80 -14.77 4.99 27.75
CA GLU A 80 -14.46 5.27 29.16
C GLU A 80 -15.06 4.22 30.09
N GLN A 81 -16.33 3.85 29.88
CA GLN A 81 -17.01 2.79 30.63
C GLN A 81 -16.33 1.43 30.46
N ALA A 82 -15.94 1.07 29.23
CA ALA A 82 -15.24 -0.17 28.96
C ALA A 82 -13.90 -0.25 29.73
N LYS A 83 -13.13 0.84 29.77
CA LYS A 83 -11.89 0.91 30.56
C LYS A 83 -12.16 0.81 32.07
N GLN A 84 -13.21 1.46 32.57
CA GLN A 84 -13.59 1.40 33.99
C GLN A 84 -14.02 -0.01 34.41
N CYS A 85 -14.71 -0.73 33.53
CA CYS A 85 -15.12 -2.11 33.76
C CYS A 85 -14.00 -3.15 33.49
N GLY A 86 -12.80 -2.73 33.10
CA GLY A 86 -11.64 -3.60 32.91
C GLY A 86 -11.65 -4.41 31.60
N PHE A 87 -12.31 -3.91 30.55
CA PHE A 87 -12.29 -4.54 29.22
C PHE A 87 -11.09 -4.09 28.40
N ASP A 88 -10.48 -5.03 27.68
CA ASP A 88 -9.52 -4.73 26.62
C ASP A 88 -10.27 -4.40 25.33
N ILE A 89 -10.16 -3.15 24.88
CA ILE A 89 -10.94 -2.64 23.74
C ILE A 89 -10.24 -2.97 22.42
N VAL A 90 -10.98 -3.60 21.51
CA VAL A 90 -10.60 -3.77 20.10
C VAL A 90 -11.50 -2.89 19.25
N ASP A 91 -10.93 -1.85 18.65
CA ASP A 91 -11.70 -0.90 17.84
C ASP A 91 -11.81 -1.37 16.38
N ALA A 92 -12.98 -1.95 16.09
CA ALA A 92 -13.35 -2.40 14.75
C ALA A 92 -14.11 -1.35 13.93
N THR A 93 -14.18 -0.10 14.41
CA THR A 93 -14.82 1.01 13.71
C THR A 93 -14.20 1.20 12.33
N CYS A 94 -15.04 1.40 11.32
CA CYS A 94 -14.59 1.66 9.95
C CYS A 94 -13.73 2.93 9.90
N PRO A 95 -12.57 2.94 9.21
CA PRO A 95 -11.71 4.13 9.13
C PRO A 95 -12.42 5.37 8.57
N PHE A 96 -13.40 5.19 7.68
CA PHE A 96 -14.23 6.29 7.18
C PHE A 96 -15.07 6.89 8.30
N VAL A 97 -15.77 6.05 9.07
CA VAL A 97 -16.59 6.48 10.22
C VAL A 97 -15.72 7.16 11.28
N HIS A 98 -14.55 6.59 11.57
CA HIS A 98 -13.60 7.19 12.52
C HIS A 98 -13.15 8.59 12.07
N LYS A 99 -12.91 8.79 10.76
CA LYS A 99 -12.62 10.10 10.19
C LYS A 99 -13.78 11.07 10.36
N VAL A 100 -15.03 10.62 10.17
CA VAL A 100 -16.23 11.46 10.37
C VAL A 100 -16.37 11.88 11.84
N GLN A 101 -16.21 10.95 12.78
CA GLN A 101 -16.27 11.21 14.22
C GLN A 101 -15.20 12.21 14.65
N LYS A 102 -13.96 12.03 14.16
CA LYS A 102 -12.87 12.97 14.43
C LYS A 102 -13.13 14.36 13.86
N LEU A 103 -13.62 14.45 12.61
CA LEU A 103 -14.00 15.73 12.01
C LEU A 103 -15.08 16.44 12.82
N ALA A 104 -16.12 15.72 13.24
CA ALA A 104 -17.20 16.28 14.06
C ALA A 104 -16.66 16.83 15.39
N LYS A 105 -15.75 16.10 16.05
CA LYS A 105 -15.06 16.59 17.24
C LYS A 105 -14.23 17.84 16.95
N ASP A 106 -13.36 17.80 15.93
CA ASP A 106 -12.46 18.90 15.59
C ASP A 106 -13.23 20.19 15.25
N PHE A 107 -14.36 20.09 14.55
CA PHE A 107 -15.24 21.24 14.27
C PHE A 107 -15.92 21.78 15.53
N THR A 108 -16.34 20.88 16.43
CA THR A 108 -16.93 21.27 17.72
C THR A 108 -15.89 22.01 18.58
N ASP A 109 -14.66 21.51 18.63
CA ASP A 109 -13.54 22.12 19.37
C ASP A 109 -13.14 23.50 18.80
N GLN A 110 -13.36 23.72 17.50
CA GLN A 110 -13.18 25.00 16.81
C GLN A 110 -14.37 25.96 16.95
N GLY A 111 -15.44 25.55 17.65
CA GLY A 111 -16.63 26.37 17.89
C GLY A 111 -17.63 26.42 16.74
N TYR A 112 -17.55 25.50 15.76
CA TYR A 112 -18.58 25.37 14.73
C TYR A 112 -19.78 24.59 15.26
N GLN A 113 -21.00 25.02 14.88
CA GLN A 113 -22.19 24.22 15.06
C GLN A 113 -22.19 23.07 14.05
N VAL A 114 -21.97 21.84 14.52
CA VAL A 114 -21.95 20.65 13.66
C VAL A 114 -23.38 20.24 13.33
N ILE A 115 -23.62 20.01 12.03
CA ILE A 115 -24.86 19.51 11.47
C ILE A 115 -24.54 18.20 10.76
N VAL A 116 -25.20 17.13 11.17
CA VAL A 116 -25.05 15.80 10.60
C VAL A 116 -26.24 15.53 9.68
N ALA A 117 -25.99 15.43 8.38
CA ALA A 117 -26.97 14.98 7.42
C ALA A 117 -27.08 13.45 7.48
N GLY A 118 -28.21 12.93 7.94
CA GLY A 118 -28.40 11.50 8.16
C GLY A 118 -29.62 11.16 9.00
N ASP A 119 -29.82 9.87 9.21
CA ASP A 119 -30.91 9.36 10.05
C ASP A 119 -30.51 9.41 11.53
N ARG A 120 -31.33 10.08 12.35
CA ARG A 120 -31.17 10.22 13.82
C ARG A 120 -31.07 8.87 14.54
N ASN A 121 -31.74 7.85 14.02
CA ASN A 121 -31.78 6.52 14.62
C ASN A 121 -30.60 5.64 14.17
N HIS A 122 -29.79 6.11 13.21
CA HIS A 122 -28.71 5.29 12.70
C HIS A 122 -27.52 5.23 13.68
N PRO A 123 -26.99 4.03 14.00
CA PRO A 123 -25.85 3.84 14.90
C PRO A 123 -24.65 4.75 14.66
N GLU A 124 -24.29 4.97 13.39
CA GLU A 124 -23.18 5.85 12.99
C GLU A 124 -23.42 7.31 13.40
N VAL A 125 -24.64 7.82 13.16
CA VAL A 125 -25.02 9.21 13.45
C VAL A 125 -25.05 9.44 14.95
N GLN A 126 -25.61 8.49 15.72
CA GLN A 126 -25.56 8.52 17.18
C GLN A 126 -24.12 8.55 17.71
N GLY A 127 -23.22 7.78 17.10
CA GLY A 127 -21.79 7.84 17.38
C GLY A 127 -21.24 9.24 17.14
N ILE A 128 -21.43 9.80 15.94
CA ILE A 128 -20.95 11.15 15.57
C ILE A 128 -21.46 12.21 16.56
N VAL A 129 -22.75 12.21 16.87
CA VAL A 129 -23.36 13.15 17.83
C VAL A 129 -22.72 13.01 19.21
N ALA A 130 -22.49 11.80 19.68
CA ALA A 130 -21.83 11.56 20.97
C ALA A 130 -20.40 12.10 21.02
N TRP A 131 -19.65 12.07 19.90
CA TRP A 131 -18.30 12.63 19.80
C TRP A 131 -18.26 14.17 19.86
N THR A 132 -19.39 14.85 19.59
CA THR A 132 -19.54 16.31 19.78
C THR A 132 -20.00 16.71 21.19
N GLY A 133 -20.07 15.74 22.12
CA GLY A 133 -20.67 15.96 23.44
C GLY A 133 -22.18 16.16 23.42
N GLY A 134 -22.85 15.69 22.35
CA GLY A 134 -24.31 15.83 22.18
C GLY A 134 -24.78 17.17 21.63
N LYS A 135 -23.86 18.00 21.13
CA LYS A 135 -24.17 19.34 20.60
C LYS A 135 -24.50 19.37 19.11
N ALA A 136 -24.18 18.30 18.37
CA ALA A 136 -24.49 18.21 16.95
C ALA A 136 -25.99 18.12 16.70
N LEU A 137 -26.46 18.84 15.68
CA LEU A 137 -27.82 18.76 15.16
C LEU A 137 -27.86 17.73 14.04
N VAL A 138 -28.95 16.96 13.94
CA VAL A 138 -29.12 15.96 12.89
C VAL A 138 -30.31 16.34 12.03
N VAL A 139 -30.14 16.29 10.71
CA VAL A 139 -31.18 16.57 9.73
C VAL A 139 -31.28 15.43 8.72
N ALA A 140 -32.49 14.95 8.47
CA ALA A 140 -32.73 13.87 7.51
C ALA A 140 -32.89 14.38 6.06
N ASP A 141 -33.43 15.59 5.89
CA ASP A 141 -33.74 16.18 4.59
C ASP A 141 -33.59 17.72 4.58
N GLY A 142 -33.83 18.32 3.41
CA GLY A 142 -33.72 19.76 3.22
C GLY A 142 -34.77 20.58 4.00
N GLN A 143 -35.95 20.03 4.29
CA GLN A 143 -36.99 20.75 5.02
C GLN A 143 -36.63 20.89 6.50
N GLU A 144 -36.12 19.81 7.10
CA GLU A 144 -35.59 19.86 8.46
C GLU A 144 -34.40 20.82 8.56
N ALA A 145 -33.61 20.94 7.50
CA ALA A 145 -32.48 21.86 7.45
C ALA A 145 -32.91 23.34 7.35
N GLU A 146 -33.99 23.65 6.61
CA GLU A 146 -34.57 25.00 6.54
C GLU A 146 -35.17 25.45 7.87
N ALA A 147 -35.72 24.51 8.65
CA ALA A 147 -36.29 24.80 9.96
C ALA A 147 -35.26 25.13 11.05
N LEU A 148 -33.96 24.95 10.77
CA LEU A 148 -32.90 25.28 11.72
C LEU A 148 -32.56 26.77 11.68
N ASP A 149 -32.82 27.45 12.80
CA ASP A 149 -32.32 28.82 13.04
C ASP A 149 -30.85 28.75 13.47
N LEU A 150 -29.95 28.98 12.51
CA LEU A 150 -28.51 28.91 12.70
C LEU A 150 -27.89 30.30 12.57
N GLN A 151 -27.06 30.66 13.55
CA GLN A 151 -26.31 31.91 13.55
C GLN A 151 -24.81 31.63 13.70
N GLY A 152 -23.98 32.33 12.92
CA GLY A 152 -22.52 32.22 12.99
C GLY A 152 -21.94 31.13 12.10
N LYS A 153 -21.13 30.23 12.68
CA LYS A 153 -20.33 29.23 11.95
C LYS A 153 -20.93 27.84 12.06
N ALA A 154 -21.15 27.18 10.93
CA ALA A 154 -21.70 25.83 10.89
C ALA A 154 -20.84 24.89 10.04
N ALA A 155 -20.80 23.62 10.43
CA ALA A 155 -20.11 22.58 9.68
C ALA A 155 -21.10 21.47 9.32
N LEU A 156 -21.29 21.22 8.02
CA LEU A 156 -22.15 20.15 7.52
C LEU A 156 -21.32 18.90 7.21
N ILE A 157 -21.70 17.79 7.82
CA ILE A 157 -21.07 16.48 7.67
C ILE A 157 -22.14 15.46 7.29
N ALA A 158 -21.83 14.51 6.41
CA ALA A 158 -22.77 13.51 5.94
C ALA A 158 -22.55 12.14 6.59
N GLN A 159 -23.63 11.40 6.86
CA GLN A 159 -23.57 9.98 7.14
C GLN A 159 -22.97 9.23 5.94
N THR A 160 -22.14 8.21 6.19
CA THR A 160 -21.41 7.51 5.12
C THR A 160 -22.32 6.80 4.11
N THR A 161 -23.56 6.48 4.50
CA THR A 161 -24.59 5.84 3.66
C THR A 161 -25.62 6.82 3.07
N LEU A 162 -25.49 8.13 3.33
CA LEU A 162 -26.41 9.15 2.79
C LEU A 162 -26.29 9.27 1.26
N LYS A 163 -27.38 9.63 0.59
CA LYS A 163 -27.38 9.93 -0.85
C LYS A 163 -26.82 11.33 -1.12
N GLU A 164 -26.06 11.45 -2.20
CA GLU A 164 -25.49 12.74 -2.61
C GLU A 164 -26.57 13.78 -2.96
N ALA A 165 -27.68 13.35 -3.57
CA ALA A 165 -28.82 14.23 -3.86
C ALA A 165 -29.42 14.86 -2.59
N THR A 166 -29.58 14.07 -1.53
CA THR A 166 -30.11 14.55 -0.23
C THR A 166 -29.12 15.51 0.42
N LEU A 167 -27.82 15.21 0.37
CA LEU A 167 -26.79 16.13 0.88
C LEU A 167 -26.83 17.48 0.17
N ARG A 168 -26.98 17.51 -1.16
CA ARG A 168 -27.10 18.75 -1.94
C ARG A 168 -28.35 19.55 -1.58
N GLN A 169 -29.48 18.89 -1.33
CA GLN A 169 -30.70 19.55 -0.88
C GLN A 169 -30.48 20.22 0.49
N ILE A 170 -29.87 19.51 1.44
CA ILE A 170 -29.55 20.03 2.77
C ILE A 170 -28.56 21.19 2.68
N GLU A 171 -27.52 21.07 1.85
CA GLU A 171 -26.56 22.14 1.62
C GLU A 171 -27.24 23.40 1.07
N SER A 172 -28.13 23.27 0.08
CA SER A 172 -28.87 24.39 -0.50
C SER A 172 -29.78 25.07 0.53
N ALA A 173 -30.46 24.29 1.36
CA ALA A 173 -31.28 24.79 2.45
C ALA A 173 -30.45 25.60 3.46
N LEU A 174 -29.30 25.05 3.89
CA LEU A 174 -28.44 25.69 4.89
C LEU A 174 -27.71 26.94 4.36
N ARG A 175 -27.39 26.99 3.07
CA ARG A 175 -26.81 28.18 2.43
C ARG A 175 -27.80 29.34 2.31
N SER A 176 -29.09 29.07 2.41
CA SER A 176 -30.12 30.11 2.44
C SER A 176 -30.11 30.88 3.77
N ASN A 177 -29.48 30.33 4.82
CA ASN A 177 -29.21 31.01 6.08
C ASN A 177 -27.93 31.87 5.97
N SER A 178 -27.89 33.01 6.66
CA SER A 178 -26.71 33.91 6.68
C SER A 178 -25.60 33.36 7.60
N ILE A 179 -25.01 32.22 7.23
CA ILE A 179 -24.02 31.48 8.02
C ILE A 179 -22.72 31.22 7.24
N GLU A 180 -21.61 31.11 7.97
CA GLU A 180 -20.35 30.58 7.44
C GLU A 180 -20.42 29.04 7.44
N LEU A 181 -20.86 28.45 6.31
CA LEU A 181 -21.05 27.01 6.16
C LEU A 181 -19.83 26.31 5.58
N VAL A 182 -19.21 25.41 6.35
CA VAL A 182 -18.17 24.49 5.88
C VAL A 182 -18.78 23.13 5.60
N VAL A 183 -18.79 22.72 4.33
CA VAL A 183 -19.32 21.41 3.93
C VAL A 183 -18.17 20.41 3.81
N ARG A 184 -18.35 19.23 4.41
CA ARG A 184 -17.48 18.07 4.24
C ARG A 184 -18.31 16.89 3.79
N ASN A 185 -18.19 16.55 2.51
CA ASN A 185 -18.77 15.32 1.99
C ASN A 185 -18.00 14.11 2.53
N THR A 186 -18.64 13.37 3.43
CA THR A 186 -18.12 12.17 4.09
C THR A 186 -18.83 10.90 3.63
N ILE A 187 -19.60 10.96 2.55
CA ILE A 187 -20.30 9.82 1.95
C ILE A 187 -19.26 8.80 1.44
N CYS A 188 -19.47 7.52 1.73
CA CYS A 188 -18.61 6.45 1.27
C CYS A 188 -18.95 6.05 -0.18
N ALA A 189 -17.95 6.13 -1.06
CA ALA A 189 -18.11 5.78 -2.47
C ALA A 189 -18.47 4.30 -2.72
N ALA A 190 -18.22 3.41 -1.74
CA ALA A 190 -18.51 1.98 -1.89
C ALA A 190 -20.01 1.69 -2.08
N THR A 191 -20.89 2.48 -1.47
CA THR A 191 -22.34 2.33 -1.62
C THR A 191 -22.80 2.74 -3.02
N SER A 192 -22.29 3.86 -3.55
CA SER A 192 -22.59 4.31 -4.92
C SER A 192 -22.10 3.30 -5.95
N LYS A 193 -20.84 2.86 -5.85
CA LYS A 193 -20.26 1.89 -6.79
C LYS A 193 -21.05 0.58 -6.85
N ARG A 194 -21.56 0.11 -5.70
CA ARG A 194 -22.40 -1.11 -5.64
C ARG A 194 -23.77 -0.89 -6.29
N GLN A 195 -24.38 0.28 -6.09
CA GLN A 195 -25.64 0.63 -6.75
C GLN A 195 -25.46 0.76 -8.26
N ASP A 196 -24.37 1.39 -8.71
CA ASP A 196 -24.03 1.56 -10.13
C ASP A 196 -23.71 0.20 -10.79
N ALA A 197 -23.00 -0.69 -10.08
CA ALA A 197 -22.72 -2.05 -10.55
C ALA A 197 -24.01 -2.89 -10.64
N ALA A 198 -24.87 -2.84 -9.62
CA ALA A 198 -26.16 -3.52 -9.64
C ALA A 198 -27.06 -3.01 -10.77
N GLY A 199 -27.12 -1.68 -10.98
CA GLY A 199 -27.90 -1.08 -12.06
C GLY A 199 -27.38 -1.43 -13.46
N ARG A 200 -26.05 -1.46 -13.66
CA ARG A 200 -25.45 -1.92 -14.92
C ARG A 200 -25.73 -3.38 -15.18
N LEU A 201 -25.56 -4.24 -14.18
CA LEU A 201 -25.84 -5.68 -14.32
C LEU A 201 -27.32 -5.92 -14.61
N ALA A 202 -28.21 -5.20 -13.93
CA ALA A 202 -29.65 -5.28 -14.17
C ALA A 202 -30.03 -4.88 -15.60
N ALA A 203 -29.21 -4.13 -16.34
CA ALA A 203 -29.48 -3.80 -17.75
C ALA A 203 -29.04 -4.91 -18.73
N GLU A 204 -28.26 -5.89 -18.28
CA GLU A 204 -27.65 -6.94 -19.13
C GLU A 204 -28.21 -8.35 -18.89
N VAL A 205 -29.08 -8.51 -17.88
CA VAL A 205 -29.62 -9.81 -17.43
C VAL A 205 -31.14 -9.87 -17.55
N ASP A 206 -31.69 -11.09 -17.65
CA ASP A 206 -33.13 -11.32 -17.81
C ASP A 206 -33.86 -11.47 -16.47
N VAL A 207 -33.12 -11.76 -15.40
CA VAL A 207 -33.61 -11.87 -14.02
C VAL A 207 -32.51 -11.44 -13.05
N MET A 208 -32.90 -10.79 -11.96
CA MET A 208 -31.99 -10.30 -10.93
C MET A 208 -32.33 -10.89 -9.56
N VAL A 209 -31.33 -11.38 -8.84
CA VAL A 209 -31.44 -11.84 -7.46
C VAL A 209 -30.63 -10.91 -6.55
N VAL A 210 -31.28 -10.34 -5.54
CA VAL A 210 -30.65 -9.47 -4.54
C VAL A 210 -30.57 -10.21 -3.22
N VAL A 211 -29.35 -10.50 -2.78
CA VAL A 211 -29.08 -11.29 -1.58
C VAL A 211 -28.80 -10.40 -0.37
N GLY A 212 -29.57 -10.57 0.70
CA GLY A 212 -29.28 -9.97 2.01
C GLY A 212 -30.51 -9.76 2.87
N GLY A 213 -30.33 -9.33 4.11
CA GLY A 213 -31.45 -9.18 5.06
C GLY A 213 -32.51 -8.18 4.60
N ARG A 214 -33.79 -8.50 4.82
CA ARG A 214 -34.96 -7.66 4.54
C ARG A 214 -35.00 -6.39 5.38
N ASN A 215 -34.39 -6.42 6.56
CA ASN A 215 -34.24 -5.28 7.45
C ASN A 215 -33.11 -4.31 7.05
N SER A 216 -32.35 -4.61 5.98
CA SER A 216 -31.27 -3.75 5.49
C SER A 216 -31.80 -2.73 4.48
N SER A 217 -31.85 -1.46 4.88
CA SER A 217 -32.22 -0.33 4.00
C SER A 217 -31.38 -0.30 2.70
N ASN A 218 -30.09 -0.64 2.79
CA ASN A 218 -29.20 -0.70 1.62
C ASN A 218 -29.56 -1.85 0.67
N THR A 219 -29.91 -3.02 1.20
CA THR A 219 -30.29 -4.19 0.38
C THR A 219 -31.65 -3.94 -0.29
N ALA A 220 -32.63 -3.44 0.46
CA ALA A 220 -33.92 -3.04 -0.09
C ALA A 220 -33.77 -1.99 -1.20
N LYS A 221 -32.81 -1.06 -1.04
CA LYS A 221 -32.55 -0.06 -2.07
C LYS A 221 -31.94 -0.64 -3.34
N LEU A 222 -31.03 -1.62 -3.23
CA LEU A 222 -30.48 -2.33 -4.38
C LEU A 222 -31.59 -3.06 -5.15
N ALA A 223 -32.52 -3.72 -4.43
CA ALA A 223 -33.68 -4.35 -5.04
C ALA A 223 -34.54 -3.35 -5.82
N GLN A 224 -34.84 -2.18 -5.24
CA GLN A 224 -35.58 -1.12 -5.94
C GLN A 224 -34.86 -0.60 -7.19
N ILE A 225 -33.52 -0.48 -7.16
CA ILE A 225 -32.74 -0.01 -8.32
C ILE A 225 -32.82 -1.04 -9.46
N CYS A 226 -32.68 -2.33 -9.14
CA CYS A 226 -32.79 -3.40 -10.12
C CYS A 226 -34.22 -3.50 -10.70
N GLN A 227 -35.25 -3.35 -9.86
CA GLN A 227 -36.65 -3.28 -10.31
C GLN A 227 -36.89 -2.08 -11.23
N GLY A 228 -36.30 -0.92 -10.91
CA GLY A 228 -36.40 0.29 -11.71
C GLY A 228 -35.73 0.19 -13.09
N ALA A 229 -34.81 -0.76 -13.28
CA ALA A 229 -34.21 -1.06 -14.58
C ALA A 229 -35.13 -1.87 -15.51
N GLY A 230 -36.29 -2.34 -15.01
CA GLY A 230 -37.28 -3.07 -15.79
C GLY A 230 -37.09 -4.59 -15.81
N VAL A 231 -36.23 -5.14 -14.94
CA VAL A 231 -35.95 -6.58 -14.87
C VAL A 231 -36.64 -7.22 -13.66
N PRO A 232 -37.24 -8.41 -13.79
CA PRO A 232 -37.75 -9.18 -12.66
C PRO A 232 -36.67 -9.35 -11.59
N THR A 233 -36.93 -8.79 -10.41
CA THR A 233 -35.96 -8.73 -9.32
C THR A 233 -36.53 -9.39 -8.07
N TYR A 234 -35.83 -10.38 -7.56
CA TYR A 234 -36.19 -11.15 -6.36
C TYR A 234 -35.23 -10.86 -5.22
N HIS A 235 -35.76 -10.56 -4.03
CA HIS A 235 -34.98 -10.31 -2.82
C HIS A 235 -35.05 -11.55 -1.93
N VAL A 236 -33.90 -12.21 -1.74
CA VAL A 236 -33.76 -13.43 -0.93
C VAL A 236 -32.78 -13.22 0.23
N GLU A 237 -33.03 -13.88 1.37
CA GLU A 237 -32.07 -13.92 2.49
C GLU A 237 -31.15 -15.15 2.45
N THR A 238 -31.64 -16.29 1.98
CA THR A 238 -30.95 -17.58 1.88
C THR A 238 -31.12 -18.22 0.50
N ALA A 239 -30.32 -19.23 0.19
CA ALA A 239 -30.47 -20.02 -1.02
C ALA A 239 -31.79 -20.82 -1.06
N ASP A 240 -32.38 -21.14 0.09
CA ASP A 240 -33.65 -21.89 0.17
C ASP A 240 -34.87 -21.08 -0.28
N GLU A 241 -34.76 -19.74 -0.30
CA GLU A 241 -35.84 -18.85 -0.79
C GLU A 241 -35.86 -18.75 -2.33
N LEU A 242 -34.92 -19.37 -3.04
CA LEU A 242 -34.87 -19.38 -4.50
C LEU A 242 -35.94 -20.31 -5.06
N ASP A 243 -36.82 -19.77 -5.90
CA ASP A 243 -37.78 -20.55 -6.66
C ASP A 243 -37.21 -20.91 -8.05
N PRO A 244 -37.12 -22.21 -8.42
CA PRO A 244 -36.70 -22.64 -9.74
C PRO A 244 -37.51 -22.04 -10.91
N GLU A 245 -38.78 -21.68 -10.67
CA GLU A 245 -39.65 -21.10 -11.71
C GLU A 245 -39.17 -19.72 -12.18
N TRP A 246 -38.46 -18.96 -11.34
CA TRP A 246 -37.97 -17.62 -11.69
C TRP A 246 -36.93 -17.63 -12.82
N PHE A 247 -36.34 -18.78 -13.07
CA PHE A 247 -35.22 -18.97 -14.00
C PHE A 247 -35.64 -19.69 -15.29
N GLN A 248 -36.89 -20.14 -15.41
CA GLN A 248 -37.38 -20.84 -16.60
C GLN A 248 -37.37 -19.93 -17.84
N GLY A 249 -36.74 -20.40 -18.92
CA GLY A 249 -36.66 -19.68 -20.20
C GLY A 249 -35.80 -18.41 -20.17
N LYS A 250 -34.89 -18.28 -19.20
CA LYS A 250 -33.97 -17.14 -19.06
C LYS A 250 -32.55 -17.52 -19.45
N GLU A 251 -31.88 -16.69 -20.24
CA GLU A 251 -30.50 -16.95 -20.67
C GLU A 251 -29.49 -16.47 -19.64
N LYS A 252 -29.75 -15.30 -19.03
CA LYS A 252 -28.83 -14.63 -18.09
C LYS A 252 -29.52 -14.28 -16.79
N ALA A 253 -28.92 -14.72 -15.68
CA ALA A 253 -29.35 -14.34 -14.33
C ALA A 253 -28.25 -13.53 -13.63
N GLY A 254 -28.62 -12.39 -13.06
CA GLY A 254 -27.73 -11.53 -12.29
C GLY A 254 -27.89 -11.76 -10.78
N VAL A 255 -26.79 -11.74 -10.04
CA VAL A 255 -26.78 -11.79 -8.58
C VAL A 255 -26.06 -10.56 -8.03
N THR A 256 -26.68 -9.87 -7.08
CA THR A 256 -26.03 -8.81 -6.29
C THR A 256 -26.32 -9.01 -4.82
N ALA A 257 -25.55 -8.34 -3.96
CA ALA A 257 -25.67 -8.54 -2.52
C ALA A 257 -25.44 -7.26 -1.73
N GLY A 258 -26.13 -7.15 -0.60
CA GLY A 258 -26.00 -6.04 0.32
C GLY A 258 -24.61 -5.93 0.98
N ALA A 259 -24.32 -4.74 1.54
CA ALA A 259 -23.06 -4.44 2.21
C ALA A 259 -22.77 -5.27 3.47
N SER A 260 -23.81 -5.92 4.01
CA SER A 260 -23.76 -6.77 5.20
C SER A 260 -24.00 -8.24 4.85
N THR A 261 -23.97 -8.60 3.56
CA THR A 261 -24.15 -9.97 3.12
C THR A 261 -22.79 -10.65 2.98
N PRO A 262 -22.54 -11.77 3.66
CA PRO A 262 -21.32 -12.53 3.51
C PRO A 262 -21.17 -13.23 2.17
N ARG A 263 -19.92 -13.52 1.80
CA ARG A 263 -19.58 -14.17 0.54
C ARG A 263 -20.10 -15.60 0.43
N TRP A 264 -20.09 -16.38 1.52
CA TRP A 264 -20.56 -17.78 1.49
C TRP A 264 -22.06 -17.89 1.16
N ILE A 265 -22.91 -16.96 1.63
CA ILE A 265 -24.35 -16.95 1.23
C ILE A 265 -24.48 -16.64 -0.25
N ILE A 266 -23.68 -15.71 -0.77
CA ILE A 266 -23.69 -15.36 -2.19
C ILE A 266 -23.27 -16.58 -3.02
N GLU A 267 -22.23 -17.30 -2.58
CA GLU A 267 -21.76 -18.52 -3.22
C GLU A 267 -22.79 -19.65 -3.14
N GLU A 268 -23.47 -19.84 -2.01
CA GLU A 268 -24.59 -20.80 -1.88
C GLU A 268 -25.75 -20.48 -2.84
N VAL A 269 -26.14 -19.20 -2.93
CA VAL A 269 -27.18 -18.75 -3.87
C VAL A 269 -26.76 -19.00 -5.32
N VAL A 270 -25.52 -18.65 -5.68
CA VAL A 270 -24.98 -18.86 -7.03
C VAL A 270 -24.88 -20.36 -7.36
N GLN A 271 -24.46 -21.17 -6.39
CA GLN A 271 -24.40 -22.63 -6.54
C GLN A 271 -25.80 -23.20 -6.75
N ARG A 272 -26.77 -22.83 -5.91
CA ARG A 272 -28.16 -23.31 -6.06
C ARG A 272 -28.77 -22.91 -7.41
N MET A 273 -28.49 -21.70 -7.90
CA MET A 273 -28.91 -21.26 -9.24
C MET A 273 -28.24 -22.07 -10.36
N THR A 274 -27.01 -22.53 -10.15
CA THR A 274 -26.29 -23.39 -11.11
C THR A 274 -26.85 -24.82 -11.08
N ASP A 275 -27.20 -25.33 -9.90
CA ASP A 275 -27.80 -26.66 -9.74
C ASP A 275 -29.20 -26.72 -10.39
N VAL A 276 -30.04 -25.69 -10.20
CA VAL A 276 -31.35 -25.57 -10.88
C VAL A 276 -31.20 -25.61 -12.40
N ASN A 277 -30.15 -25.01 -12.95
CA ASN A 277 -29.86 -25.05 -14.38
C ASN A 277 -29.45 -26.46 -14.86
N GLN A 278 -28.79 -27.27 -14.03
CA GLN A 278 -28.48 -28.67 -14.35
C GLN A 278 -29.72 -29.58 -14.24
N GLU A 279 -30.56 -29.37 -13.23
CA GLU A 279 -31.84 -30.07 -13.07
C GLU A 279 -32.78 -29.81 -14.26
N GLN A 280 -32.86 -28.57 -14.76
CA GLN A 280 -33.63 -28.20 -15.96
C GLN A 280 -33.09 -28.83 -17.24
N ALA A 281 -31.77 -28.83 -17.45
CA ALA A 281 -31.15 -29.50 -18.61
C ALA A 281 -31.40 -31.01 -18.61
N THR A 282 -31.40 -31.64 -17.44
CA THR A 282 -31.69 -33.09 -17.29
C THR A 282 -33.17 -33.41 -17.53
N THR A 283 -34.08 -32.48 -17.21
CA THR A 283 -35.53 -32.64 -17.45
C THR A 283 -35.87 -32.44 -18.93
N GLU A 284 -35.24 -31.48 -19.62
CA GLU A 284 -35.41 -31.27 -21.07
C GLU A 284 -34.87 -32.43 -21.93
N LEU A 285 -33.83 -33.14 -21.45
CA LEU A 285 -33.32 -34.37 -22.09
C LEU A 285 -34.23 -35.59 -21.89
N ASN A 286 -34.97 -35.64 -20.77
CA ASN A 286 -35.90 -36.74 -20.48
C ASN A 286 -37.24 -36.60 -21.22
N ASP A 287 -37.71 -35.39 -21.48
CA ASP A 287 -38.95 -35.15 -22.23
C ASP A 287 -38.81 -35.42 -23.75
N GLN A 288 -37.58 -35.48 -24.28
CA GLN A 288 -37.33 -35.85 -25.69
C GLN A 288 -37.20 -37.37 -25.93
N ASN A 289 -37.19 -38.20 -24.88
CA ASN A 289 -37.00 -39.64 -24.99
C ASN A 289 -38.22 -40.49 -24.60
N GLN A 290 -39.40 -39.89 -24.42
CA GLN A 290 -40.65 -40.65 -24.27
C GLN A 290 -41.30 -40.95 -25.62
N GLU A 291 -40.66 -41.79 -26.44
CA GLU A 291 -41.40 -42.70 -27.30
C GLU A 291 -40.52 -43.91 -27.69
N VAL A 292 -41.10 -45.11 -27.46
CA VAL A 292 -40.70 -46.46 -27.91
C VAL A 292 -39.92 -47.38 -26.94
N LEU A 293 -40.74 -48.14 -26.19
CA LEU A 293 -40.69 -49.56 -25.77
C LEU A 293 -39.41 -50.24 -25.25
N GLU A 294 -39.58 -50.83 -24.05
CA GLU A 294 -38.78 -51.88 -23.41
C GLU A 294 -38.56 -53.13 -24.28
N VAL A 295 -37.32 -53.60 -24.44
CA VAL A 295 -36.93 -55.04 -24.32
C VAL A 295 -35.44 -55.17 -23.94
N GLN A 296 -35.21 -55.76 -22.76
CA GLN A 296 -34.12 -56.63 -22.27
C GLN A 296 -32.77 -56.70 -23.03
N GLU A 297 -31.68 -56.45 -22.30
CA GLU A 297 -30.31 -56.90 -22.63
C GLU A 297 -30.22 -58.44 -22.64
N PRO A 298 -29.33 -59.03 -23.47
CA PRO A 298 -27.97 -59.27 -22.98
C PRO A 298 -26.82 -59.06 -23.99
N GLU A 299 -25.71 -58.58 -23.42
CA GLU A 299 -24.32 -59.02 -23.57
C GLU A 299 -23.55 -58.74 -24.89
N ASN A 300 -22.67 -57.73 -24.78
CA ASN A 300 -21.22 -57.84 -24.90
C ASN A 300 -20.66 -58.65 -26.08
N GLU A 301 -20.39 -57.97 -27.20
CA GLU A 301 -19.24 -58.29 -28.08
C GLU A 301 -18.91 -57.23 -29.17
N ILE A 302 -19.53 -56.04 -29.15
CA ILE A 302 -19.35 -55.04 -30.25
C ILE A 302 -18.58 -53.77 -29.81
N GLU A 303 -18.39 -53.52 -28.52
CA GLU A 303 -17.80 -52.24 -28.05
C GLU A 303 -16.29 -52.05 -28.33
N ASP A 304 -15.51 -53.12 -28.51
CA ASP A 304 -14.06 -52.97 -28.71
C ASP A 304 -13.68 -52.56 -30.15
N MET A 305 -14.51 -52.89 -31.13
CA MET A 305 -14.20 -52.61 -32.54
C MET A 305 -14.59 -51.18 -32.95
N ASP A 306 -15.68 -50.64 -32.39
CA ASP A 306 -16.12 -49.25 -32.64
C ASP A 306 -15.23 -48.22 -31.92
N LYS A 307 -14.68 -48.54 -30.73
CA LYS A 307 -13.73 -47.67 -30.03
C LYS A 307 -12.40 -47.54 -30.79
N MET A 308 -11.88 -48.62 -31.38
CA MET A 308 -10.66 -48.58 -32.21
C MET A 308 -10.86 -47.90 -33.58
N PHE A 309 -12.06 -47.96 -34.16
CA PHE A 309 -12.37 -47.30 -35.43
C PHE A 309 -12.61 -45.79 -35.25
N ALA A 310 -13.24 -45.38 -34.15
CA ALA A 310 -13.46 -43.98 -33.80
C ALA A 310 -12.15 -43.25 -33.44
N GLU A 311 -11.17 -43.92 -32.83
CA GLU A 311 -9.85 -43.34 -32.59
C GLU A 311 -9.03 -43.09 -33.87
N SER A 312 -9.30 -43.84 -34.94
CA SER A 312 -8.59 -43.70 -36.24
C SER A 312 -9.19 -42.65 -37.18
N LEU A 313 -10.37 -42.10 -36.85
CA LEU A 313 -11.05 -41.04 -37.62
C LEU A 313 -11.10 -39.71 -36.83
N LYS A 314 -10.00 -39.30 -36.21
CA LYS A 314 -9.83 -37.89 -35.81
C LYS A 314 -9.69 -37.02 -37.05
N LYS A 315 -10.79 -36.36 -37.46
CA LYS A 315 -10.70 -35.18 -38.33
C LYS A 315 -9.82 -34.15 -37.63
N MET A 316 -8.78 -33.67 -38.31
CA MET A 316 -7.87 -32.66 -37.74
C MET A 316 -8.60 -31.32 -37.67
N GLU A 317 -8.76 -30.78 -36.47
CA GLU A 317 -9.47 -29.51 -36.24
C GLU A 317 -8.50 -28.32 -36.26
N GLU A 318 -8.98 -27.16 -36.74
CA GLU A 318 -8.22 -25.91 -36.70
C GLU A 318 -7.85 -25.55 -35.26
N GLY A 319 -6.56 -25.29 -35.01
CA GLY A 319 -6.04 -24.98 -33.68
C GLY A 319 -5.43 -26.17 -32.90
N GLN A 320 -5.45 -27.38 -33.46
CA GLN A 320 -4.81 -28.57 -32.88
C GLN A 320 -3.27 -28.51 -33.00
N LEU A 321 -2.57 -28.91 -31.93
CA LEU A 321 -1.11 -29.03 -31.89
C LEU A 321 -0.69 -30.40 -32.43
N ILE A 322 0.19 -30.39 -33.42
CA ILE A 322 0.67 -31.58 -34.12
C ILE A 322 2.19 -31.52 -34.23
N THR A 323 2.85 -32.67 -34.16
CA THR A 323 4.28 -32.82 -34.46
C THR A 323 4.44 -33.21 -35.92
N GLY A 324 5.39 -32.58 -36.60
CA GLY A 324 5.73 -32.90 -37.97
C GLY A 324 7.23 -32.83 -38.24
N ILE A 325 7.68 -33.53 -39.27
CA ILE A 325 9.10 -33.59 -39.64
C ILE A 325 9.33 -32.65 -40.82
N VAL A 326 10.35 -31.81 -40.74
CA VAL A 326 10.71 -30.90 -41.83
C VAL A 326 11.27 -31.70 -43.01
N VAL A 327 10.52 -31.76 -44.11
CA VAL A 327 10.93 -32.50 -45.31
C VAL A 327 11.76 -31.60 -46.23
N LYS A 328 11.41 -30.31 -46.32
CA LYS A 328 12.10 -29.37 -47.22
C LYS A 328 12.06 -27.94 -46.68
N VAL A 329 13.22 -27.28 -46.70
CA VAL A 329 13.38 -25.87 -46.32
C VAL A 329 13.66 -25.08 -47.59
N SER A 330 12.74 -24.21 -48.00
CA SER A 330 12.92 -23.24 -49.10
C SER A 330 13.23 -21.85 -48.52
N HIS A 331 13.58 -20.89 -49.38
CA HIS A 331 13.90 -19.53 -48.94
C HIS A 331 12.71 -18.78 -48.33
N ASP A 332 11.48 -19.05 -48.75
CA ASP A 332 10.27 -18.34 -48.30
C ASP A 332 9.28 -19.22 -47.48
N GLU A 333 9.43 -20.55 -47.52
CA GLU A 333 8.48 -21.51 -46.94
C GLU A 333 9.16 -22.81 -46.49
N VAL A 334 8.62 -23.44 -45.45
CA VAL A 334 9.09 -24.73 -44.93
C VAL A 334 7.98 -25.77 -45.04
N LEU A 335 8.28 -26.87 -45.73
CA LEU A 335 7.39 -28.03 -45.89
C LEU A 335 7.64 -29.01 -44.76
N VAL A 336 6.57 -29.35 -44.04
CA VAL A 336 6.56 -30.26 -42.90
C VAL A 336 5.56 -31.37 -43.17
N ASP A 337 6.01 -32.61 -43.06
CA ASP A 337 5.14 -33.78 -43.10
C ASP A 337 4.55 -34.00 -41.71
N VAL A 338 3.22 -34.01 -41.63
CA VAL A 338 2.48 -34.21 -40.39
C VAL A 338 1.85 -35.59 -40.42
N ALA A 339 2.30 -36.46 -39.51
CA ALA A 339 1.72 -37.78 -39.25
C ALA A 339 1.55 -38.68 -40.49
N GLY A 340 2.35 -38.48 -41.55
CA GLY A 340 2.42 -39.35 -42.72
C GLY A 340 1.16 -39.36 -43.61
N LYS A 341 0.30 -38.33 -43.49
CA LYS A 341 -0.98 -38.25 -44.24
C LYS A 341 -1.18 -36.93 -44.99
N SER A 342 -0.52 -35.83 -44.63
CA SER A 342 -0.71 -34.52 -45.28
C SER A 342 0.55 -33.65 -45.19
N GLU A 343 0.85 -32.93 -46.28
CA GLU A 343 1.94 -31.95 -46.34
C GLU A 343 1.47 -30.58 -45.85
N GLY A 344 2.21 -30.01 -44.89
CA GLY A 344 1.94 -28.69 -44.34
C GLY A 344 3.00 -27.66 -44.70
N VAL A 345 2.57 -26.44 -45.01
CA VAL A 345 3.45 -25.32 -45.33
C VAL A 345 3.48 -24.34 -44.16
N ILE A 346 4.68 -24.03 -43.69
CA ILE A 346 4.95 -22.98 -42.70
C ILE A 346 5.59 -21.79 -43.42
N PRO A 347 4.87 -20.65 -43.57
CA PRO A 347 5.46 -19.42 -44.11
C PRO A 347 6.56 -18.88 -43.19
N MET A 348 7.61 -18.24 -43.73
CA MET A 348 8.70 -17.64 -42.91
C MET A 348 8.21 -16.70 -41.80
N ARG A 349 7.09 -15.99 -42.01
CA ARG A 349 6.49 -15.08 -41.02
C ARG A 349 5.95 -15.78 -39.77
N GLU A 350 5.74 -17.09 -39.86
CA GLU A 350 5.16 -17.95 -38.84
C GLU A 350 6.23 -18.84 -38.18
N LEU A 351 7.51 -18.70 -38.56
CA LEU A 351 8.63 -19.56 -38.14
C LEU A 351 9.25 -19.17 -36.79
N ALA A 352 9.32 -17.87 -36.48
CA ALA A 352 9.94 -17.34 -35.26
C ALA A 352 9.37 -15.97 -34.86
N THR A 353 9.53 -15.59 -33.58
CA THR A 353 9.04 -14.32 -33.01
C THR A 353 9.87 -13.09 -33.44
N ARG A 354 11.14 -13.27 -33.83
CA ARG A 354 11.96 -12.26 -34.55
C ARG A 354 12.10 -12.70 -36.00
N ILE A 355 11.96 -11.77 -36.95
CA ILE A 355 12.18 -12.02 -38.38
C ILE A 355 13.69 -12.28 -38.56
N PRO A 356 14.11 -13.52 -38.87
CA PRO A 356 15.50 -13.82 -39.17
C PRO A 356 15.79 -13.47 -40.64
N ASN A 357 17.04 -13.20 -40.97
CA ASN A 357 17.44 -12.85 -42.35
C ASN A 357 17.41 -14.05 -43.32
N SER A 358 17.35 -15.30 -42.84
CA SER A 358 17.21 -16.51 -43.68
C SER A 358 16.61 -17.69 -42.90
N ALA A 359 15.77 -18.50 -43.55
CA ALA A 359 15.08 -19.67 -42.98
C ALA A 359 16.02 -20.84 -42.61
N SER A 360 17.24 -20.89 -43.16
CA SER A 360 18.20 -21.99 -42.99
C SER A 360 18.95 -22.01 -41.65
N ASP A 361 18.86 -20.94 -40.85
CA ASP A 361 19.55 -20.84 -39.56
C ASP A 361 18.77 -21.42 -38.37
N ILE A 362 17.47 -21.73 -38.54
CA ILE A 362 16.57 -22.11 -37.44
C ILE A 362 16.11 -23.57 -37.50
N VAL A 363 15.98 -24.14 -38.70
CA VAL A 363 15.53 -25.52 -38.93
C VAL A 363 16.35 -26.19 -40.01
N LYS A 364 16.76 -27.44 -39.77
CA LYS A 364 17.40 -28.30 -40.76
C LYS A 364 16.40 -29.31 -41.29
N VAL A 365 16.61 -29.76 -42.52
CA VAL A 365 15.83 -30.87 -43.10
C VAL A 365 15.99 -32.10 -42.20
N GLY A 366 14.87 -32.65 -41.73
CA GLY A 366 14.80 -33.75 -40.77
C GLY A 366 14.52 -33.37 -39.31
N ASP A 367 14.39 -32.09 -38.98
CA ASP A 367 14.06 -31.63 -37.61
C ASP A 367 12.57 -31.87 -37.27
N GLU A 368 12.30 -32.26 -36.01
CA GLU A 368 10.93 -32.47 -35.52
C GLU A 368 10.39 -31.16 -34.95
N VAL A 369 9.26 -30.69 -35.49
CA VAL A 369 8.71 -29.37 -35.20
C VAL A 369 7.26 -29.47 -34.75
N LYS A 370 6.94 -28.84 -33.62
CA LYS A 370 5.57 -28.70 -33.13
C LYS A 370 4.90 -27.51 -33.79
N VAL A 371 3.73 -27.72 -34.38
CA VAL A 371 3.01 -26.73 -35.16
C VAL A 371 1.52 -26.78 -34.89
N VAL A 372 0.84 -25.65 -35.05
CA VAL A 372 -0.61 -25.53 -34.91
C VAL A 372 -1.24 -25.38 -36.29
N ILE A 373 -2.33 -26.10 -36.54
CA ILE A 373 -3.10 -26.01 -37.79
C ILE A 373 -3.84 -24.67 -37.83
N LEU A 374 -3.51 -23.80 -38.80
CA LEU A 374 -4.21 -22.53 -39.01
C LEU A 374 -5.42 -22.68 -39.92
N LYS A 375 -5.35 -23.60 -40.89
CA LYS A 375 -6.42 -23.85 -41.83
C LYS A 375 -6.38 -25.32 -42.25
N ALA A 376 -7.50 -26.01 -42.06
CA ALA A 376 -7.68 -27.37 -42.53
C ALA A 376 -8.16 -27.30 -43.99
N GLU A 377 -7.29 -27.71 -44.92
CA GLU A 377 -7.57 -27.91 -46.35
C GLU A 377 -7.80 -26.63 -47.19
N SER A 378 -6.84 -26.33 -48.07
CA SER A 378 -7.11 -25.55 -49.29
C SER A 378 -7.41 -26.50 -50.45
N GLU A 379 -7.93 -26.00 -51.58
CA GLU A 379 -8.32 -26.81 -52.77
C GLU A 379 -7.22 -27.77 -53.27
N ASP A 380 -5.95 -27.52 -52.93
CA ASP A 380 -4.78 -28.31 -53.32
C ASP A 380 -4.30 -29.33 -52.26
N GLY A 381 -5.04 -29.57 -51.17
CA GLY A 381 -4.71 -30.59 -50.17
C GLY A 381 -3.53 -30.27 -49.24
N THR A 382 -3.10 -29.00 -49.18
CA THR A 382 -2.01 -28.52 -48.31
C THR A 382 -2.54 -27.86 -47.04
N LEU A 383 -1.90 -28.14 -45.89
CA LEU A 383 -2.24 -27.56 -44.58
C LEU A 383 -1.38 -26.33 -44.29
N VAL A 384 -1.98 -25.23 -43.80
CA VAL A 384 -1.19 -24.06 -43.38
C VAL A 384 -0.91 -24.15 -41.89
N LEU A 385 0.38 -24.10 -41.52
CA LEU A 385 0.86 -24.42 -40.17
C LEU A 385 1.59 -23.23 -39.54
N SER A 386 1.42 -23.04 -38.23
CA SER A 386 2.08 -22.00 -37.43
C SER A 386 3.01 -22.60 -36.39
N ARG A 387 4.31 -22.32 -36.46
CA ARG A 387 5.28 -22.66 -35.40
C ARG A 387 5.28 -21.60 -34.28
N ARG A 388 5.09 -20.33 -34.63
CA ARG A 388 5.04 -19.19 -33.68
C ARG A 388 3.96 -19.36 -32.61
N ARG A 389 2.73 -19.72 -33.00
CA ARG A 389 1.61 -19.91 -32.04
C ARG A 389 1.77 -21.13 -31.14
N ALA A 390 2.50 -22.16 -31.61
CA ALA A 390 2.84 -23.34 -30.80
C ALA A 390 3.81 -22.98 -29.66
N ILE A 391 4.88 -22.24 -29.98
CA ILE A 391 5.88 -21.79 -29.02
C ILE A 391 5.27 -20.81 -27.99
N GLU A 392 4.40 -19.90 -28.44
CA GLU A 392 3.70 -18.97 -27.54
C GLU A 392 2.82 -19.71 -26.51
N ARG A 393 2.08 -20.74 -26.94
CA ARG A 393 1.23 -21.52 -26.02
C ARG A 393 2.04 -22.34 -25.01
N GLU A 394 3.10 -23.03 -25.44
CA GLU A 394 3.96 -23.78 -24.51
C GLU A 394 4.57 -22.84 -23.46
N LYS A 395 5.06 -21.67 -23.89
CA LYS A 395 5.62 -20.69 -22.96
C LYS A 395 4.57 -20.09 -22.03
N ILE A 396 3.32 -19.87 -22.46
CA ILE A 396 2.23 -19.42 -21.56
C ILE A 396 1.98 -20.43 -20.46
N VAL A 397 1.98 -21.73 -20.78
CA VAL A 397 1.82 -22.79 -19.77
C VAL A 397 2.98 -22.75 -18.77
N THR A 398 4.23 -22.66 -19.24
CA THR A 398 5.39 -22.51 -18.36
C THR A 398 5.34 -21.22 -17.52
N LEU A 399 4.84 -20.12 -18.08
CA LEU A 399 4.69 -18.85 -17.36
C LEU A 399 3.52 -18.88 -16.35
N GLN A 400 2.46 -19.66 -16.60
CA GLN A 400 1.39 -19.91 -15.62
C GLN A 400 1.93 -20.70 -14.42
N GLU A 401 2.71 -21.75 -14.65
CA GLU A 401 3.37 -22.49 -13.56
C GLU A 401 4.35 -21.59 -12.78
N ALA A 402 5.09 -20.73 -13.47
CA ALA A 402 5.98 -19.75 -12.84
C ALA A 402 5.21 -18.71 -12.00
N LYS A 403 3.98 -18.33 -12.42
CA LYS A 403 3.10 -17.45 -11.65
C LYS A 403 2.63 -18.11 -10.35
N GLU A 404 2.25 -19.39 -10.40
CA GLU A 404 1.83 -20.14 -9.21
C GLU A 404 2.97 -20.36 -8.21
N ARG A 405 4.20 -20.55 -8.69
CA ARG A 405 5.41 -20.65 -7.86
C ARG A 405 5.96 -19.29 -7.39
N GLY A 406 5.54 -18.19 -8.00
CA GLY A 406 6.06 -16.85 -7.71
C GLY A 406 7.47 -16.58 -8.25
N ASP A 407 7.90 -17.33 -9.27
CA ASP A 407 9.24 -17.28 -9.84
C ASP A 407 9.55 -15.91 -10.50
N ILE A 408 10.84 -15.53 -10.46
CA ILE A 408 11.33 -14.30 -11.08
C ILE A 408 11.66 -14.58 -12.55
N VAL A 409 11.05 -13.83 -13.46
CA VAL A 409 11.27 -13.95 -14.90
C VAL A 409 12.17 -12.81 -15.38
N THR A 410 13.07 -13.10 -16.31
CA THR A 410 13.93 -12.09 -16.95
C THR A 410 13.37 -11.74 -18.32
N GLY A 411 13.34 -10.45 -18.65
CA GLY A 411 12.84 -10.00 -19.96
C GLY A 411 13.50 -8.72 -20.46
N GLU A 412 13.68 -8.63 -21.79
CA GLU A 412 14.29 -7.50 -22.47
C GLU A 412 13.22 -6.45 -22.83
N VAL A 413 13.46 -5.17 -22.55
CA VAL A 413 12.53 -4.10 -22.93
C VAL A 413 12.60 -3.84 -24.44
N ILE A 414 11.49 -4.10 -25.13
CA ILE A 414 11.36 -3.94 -26.58
C ILE A 414 11.03 -2.48 -26.94
N ALA A 415 10.08 -1.87 -26.24
CA ALA A 415 9.57 -0.54 -26.59
C ALA A 415 8.87 0.14 -25.41
N VAL A 416 8.90 1.48 -25.39
CA VAL A 416 8.11 2.31 -24.48
C VAL A 416 6.75 2.61 -25.11
N VAL A 417 5.67 2.47 -24.34
CA VAL A 417 4.31 2.84 -24.77
C VAL A 417 3.71 3.86 -23.81
N LYS A 418 2.62 4.52 -24.21
CA LYS A 418 1.91 5.52 -23.38
C LYS A 418 1.35 4.84 -22.12
N GLY A 419 2.12 4.88 -21.02
CA GLY A 419 1.76 4.32 -19.72
C GLY A 419 2.65 3.18 -19.19
N GLY A 420 3.67 2.73 -19.93
CA GLY A 420 4.53 1.63 -19.47
C GLY A 420 5.59 1.15 -20.47
N LEU A 421 6.22 0.02 -20.15
CA LEU A 421 7.24 -0.67 -20.95
C LEU A 421 6.67 -1.95 -21.54
N ARG A 422 6.94 -2.23 -22.82
CA ARG A 422 6.75 -3.55 -23.43
C ARG A 422 8.03 -4.34 -23.28
N VAL A 423 7.91 -5.54 -22.73
CA VAL A 423 9.06 -6.40 -22.42
C VAL A 423 8.86 -7.78 -23.06
N ASP A 424 9.93 -8.39 -23.56
CA ASP A 424 9.93 -9.75 -24.08
C ASP A 424 10.42 -10.70 -22.99
N VAL A 425 9.52 -11.53 -22.48
CA VAL A 425 9.82 -12.64 -21.56
C VAL A 425 9.60 -14.00 -22.22
N GLY A 426 9.54 -14.03 -23.56
CA GLY A 426 9.09 -15.18 -24.36
C GLY A 426 7.64 -15.05 -24.86
N VAL A 427 6.86 -14.15 -24.24
CA VAL A 427 5.61 -13.57 -24.74
C VAL A 427 5.66 -12.06 -24.52
N VAL A 428 4.78 -11.30 -25.18
CA VAL A 428 4.73 -9.84 -25.02
C VAL A 428 4.20 -9.48 -23.64
N GLY A 429 5.09 -9.00 -22.78
CA GLY A 429 4.78 -8.48 -21.46
C GLY A 429 4.55 -6.97 -21.45
N PHE A 430 3.72 -6.49 -20.53
CA PHE A 430 3.47 -5.07 -20.26
C PHE A 430 3.81 -4.76 -18.80
N VAL A 431 4.67 -3.78 -18.59
CA VAL A 431 5.03 -3.26 -17.26
C VAL A 431 4.50 -1.84 -17.13
N PRO A 432 3.52 -1.58 -16.24
CA PRO A 432 3.06 -0.22 -15.97
C PRO A 432 4.20 0.67 -15.46
N ALA A 433 4.24 1.94 -15.84
CA ALA A 433 5.32 2.87 -15.43
C ALA A 433 5.51 2.98 -13.91
N SER A 434 4.44 2.82 -13.13
CA SER A 434 4.45 2.83 -11.65
C SER A 434 5.00 1.55 -11.00
N GLN A 435 5.27 0.52 -11.81
CA GLN A 435 5.71 -0.81 -11.39
C GLN A 435 7.13 -1.15 -11.89
N VAL A 436 7.79 -0.20 -12.56
CA VAL A 436 9.19 -0.31 -13.02
C VAL A 436 10.16 -0.06 -11.86
N GLU A 437 9.92 0.98 -11.08
CA GLU A 437 10.81 1.39 -9.98
C GLU A 437 10.00 1.94 -8.79
N ARG A 438 10.63 2.11 -7.62
CA ARG A 438 9.98 2.61 -6.40
C ARG A 438 9.58 4.09 -6.46
N GLY A 439 10.12 4.85 -7.42
CA GLY A 439 9.89 6.29 -7.61
C GLY A 439 9.22 6.66 -8.95
N TYR A 440 9.03 7.96 -9.18
CA TYR A 440 8.55 8.48 -10.46
C TYR A 440 9.71 8.55 -11.45
N VAL A 441 9.62 7.81 -12.55
CA VAL A 441 10.65 7.80 -13.59
C VAL A 441 10.26 8.82 -14.66
N GLU A 442 11.00 9.93 -14.74
CA GLU A 442 10.73 10.99 -15.73
C GLU A 442 11.07 10.58 -17.17
N ASN A 443 12.00 9.63 -17.36
CA ASN A 443 12.45 9.18 -18.69
C ASN A 443 12.53 7.64 -18.78
N LEU A 444 11.45 7.04 -19.30
CA LEU A 444 11.33 5.60 -19.55
C LEU A 444 12.19 5.10 -20.73
N GLU A 445 12.72 6.01 -21.56
CA GLU A 445 13.51 5.68 -22.76
C GLU A 445 14.89 5.05 -22.43
N LYS A 446 15.40 5.25 -21.22
CA LYS A 446 16.69 4.69 -20.77
C LYS A 446 16.68 3.16 -20.63
N TYR A 447 15.50 2.57 -20.53
CA TYR A 447 15.33 1.14 -20.27
C TYR A 447 15.21 0.31 -21.55
N ILE A 448 15.12 0.93 -22.74
CA ILE A 448 15.04 0.22 -24.02
C ILE A 448 16.30 -0.65 -24.21
N GLY A 449 16.13 -1.95 -24.45
CA GLY A 449 17.21 -2.92 -24.60
C GLY A 449 17.85 -3.40 -23.29
N GLN A 450 17.36 -2.99 -22.12
CA GLN A 450 17.82 -3.54 -20.84
C GLN A 450 17.04 -4.81 -20.48
N THR A 451 17.71 -5.78 -19.86
CA THR A 451 17.10 -6.96 -19.29
C THR A 451 16.69 -6.71 -17.84
N LEU A 452 15.38 -6.73 -17.55
CA LEU A 452 14.83 -6.50 -16.22
C LEU A 452 14.35 -7.83 -15.61
N ARG A 453 14.47 -7.94 -14.29
CA ARG A 453 13.95 -9.07 -13.49
C ARG A 453 12.58 -8.68 -12.94
N MET A 454 11.56 -9.45 -13.29
CA MET A 454 10.16 -9.07 -13.08
C MET A 454 9.34 -10.27 -12.62
N ARG A 455 8.32 -10.03 -11.78
CA ARG A 455 7.33 -11.05 -11.42
C ARG A 455 6.05 -10.86 -12.23
N ILE A 456 5.42 -11.97 -12.59
CA ILE A 456 4.15 -11.98 -13.29
C ILE A 456 3.03 -11.66 -12.30
N MET A 457 2.30 -10.57 -12.54
CA MET A 457 1.12 -10.20 -11.76
C MET A 457 -0.13 -10.86 -12.36
N GLU A 458 -0.27 -10.78 -13.68
CA GLU A 458 -1.45 -11.22 -14.39
C GLU A 458 -1.05 -11.78 -15.76
N ILE A 459 -1.76 -12.81 -16.23
CA ILE A 459 -1.57 -13.39 -17.56
C ILE A 459 -2.94 -13.34 -18.24
N ASP A 460 -3.01 -12.68 -19.39
CA ASP A 460 -4.20 -12.69 -20.23
C ASP A 460 -4.04 -13.82 -21.26
N THR A 461 -4.74 -14.93 -21.02
CA THR A 461 -4.74 -16.12 -21.88
C THR A 461 -5.46 -15.88 -23.22
N ARG A 462 -6.25 -14.80 -23.38
CA ARG A 462 -6.94 -14.47 -24.64
C ARG A 462 -6.05 -13.69 -25.60
N ARG A 463 -5.14 -12.87 -25.08
CA ARG A 463 -4.28 -11.97 -25.88
C ARG A 463 -2.80 -12.35 -25.85
N ASN A 464 -2.45 -13.49 -25.26
CA ASN A 464 -1.06 -13.94 -25.08
C ASN A 464 -0.16 -12.85 -24.49
N ASN A 465 -0.67 -12.09 -23.52
CA ASN A 465 0.08 -11.03 -22.87
C ASN A 465 0.20 -11.28 -21.36
N ALA A 466 1.24 -10.71 -20.74
CA ALA A 466 1.44 -10.81 -19.31
C ALA A 466 1.69 -9.42 -18.72
N VAL A 467 1.05 -9.10 -17.61
CA VAL A 467 1.34 -7.89 -16.82
C VAL A 467 2.42 -8.23 -15.81
N LEU A 468 3.53 -7.51 -15.89
CA LEU A 468 4.75 -7.78 -15.11
C LEU A 468 5.04 -6.60 -14.18
N SER A 469 5.64 -6.87 -13.02
CA SER A 469 6.12 -5.85 -12.08
C SER A 469 7.55 -6.14 -11.64
N GLN A 470 8.43 -5.15 -11.80
CA GLN A 470 9.79 -5.17 -11.28
C GLN A 470 9.82 -4.72 -9.81
N LYS A 471 8.92 -3.83 -9.42
CA LYS A 471 8.83 -3.28 -8.06
C LYS A 471 8.68 -4.35 -6.98
N VAL A 472 7.94 -5.42 -7.25
CA VAL A 472 7.74 -6.51 -6.27
C VAL A 472 9.04 -7.23 -5.94
N VAL A 473 9.89 -7.50 -6.95
CA VAL A 473 11.19 -8.16 -6.77
C VAL A 473 12.16 -7.26 -5.99
N LEU A 474 12.22 -5.98 -6.38
CA LEU A 474 13.03 -4.99 -5.67
C LEU A 474 12.57 -4.78 -4.22
N GLU A 475 11.27 -4.94 -3.95
CA GLU A 475 10.73 -4.84 -2.60
C GLU A 475 11.08 -6.03 -1.71
N GLU A 476 11.10 -7.24 -2.26
CA GLU A 476 11.52 -8.44 -1.53
C GLU A 476 13.02 -8.45 -1.25
N GLU A 477 13.86 -8.15 -2.24
CA GLU A 477 15.32 -8.05 -2.04
C GLU A 477 15.65 -7.01 -0.96
N TYR A 478 14.91 -5.89 -0.93
CA TYR A 478 15.07 -4.88 0.11
C TYR A 478 14.54 -5.33 1.48
N LYS A 479 13.46 -6.11 1.54
CA LYS A 479 12.97 -6.69 2.80
C LYS A 479 13.95 -7.73 3.35
N GLU A 480 14.54 -8.56 2.50
CA GLU A 480 15.59 -9.50 2.89
C GLU A 480 16.85 -8.78 3.35
N ALA A 481 17.29 -7.76 2.60
CA ALA A 481 18.40 -6.90 3.01
C ALA A 481 18.11 -6.20 4.34
N ARG A 482 16.86 -5.77 4.58
CA ARG A 482 16.40 -5.20 5.85
C ARG A 482 16.49 -6.20 6.99
N THR A 483 16.02 -7.44 6.81
CA THR A 483 16.09 -8.48 7.85
C THR A 483 17.54 -8.82 8.18
N LYS A 484 18.38 -9.05 7.17
CA LYS A 484 19.82 -9.32 7.35
C LYS A 484 20.53 -8.16 8.06
N THR A 485 20.25 -6.94 7.62
CA THR A 485 20.83 -5.73 8.22
C THR A 485 20.36 -5.54 9.66
N TRP A 486 19.12 -5.93 10.00
CA TRP A 486 18.63 -5.86 11.38
C TRP A 486 19.27 -6.91 12.31
N GLU A 487 19.57 -8.09 11.77
CA GLU A 487 20.28 -9.16 12.49
C GLU A 487 21.75 -8.82 12.73
N GLU A 488 22.40 -8.11 11.79
CA GLU A 488 23.81 -7.73 11.89
C GLU A 488 24.06 -6.38 12.59
N ILE A 489 23.03 -5.56 12.81
CA ILE A 489 23.18 -4.25 13.46
C ILE A 489 23.34 -4.43 14.98
N GLU A 490 24.52 -4.07 15.47
CA GLU A 490 24.85 -3.99 16.89
C GLU A 490 25.20 -2.54 17.28
N GLU A 491 24.91 -2.19 18.53
CA GLU A 491 25.28 -0.89 19.10
C GLU A 491 26.81 -0.77 19.14
N GLY A 492 27.34 0.30 18.56
CA GLY A 492 28.77 0.56 18.51
C GLY A 492 29.49 0.22 17.19
N GLN A 493 28.77 -0.19 16.16
CA GLN A 493 29.31 -0.46 14.82
C GLN A 493 29.36 0.81 13.96
N THR A 494 30.44 0.99 13.18
CA THR A 494 30.49 1.96 12.08
C THR A 494 29.95 1.33 10.81
N ARG A 495 28.95 1.95 10.17
CA ARG A 495 28.39 1.51 8.88
C ARG A 495 28.33 2.67 7.88
N ARG A 496 28.49 2.31 6.61
CA ARG A 496 28.22 3.22 5.48
C ARG A 496 26.71 3.32 5.26
N GLY A 497 26.20 4.54 5.21
CA GLY A 497 24.80 4.82 4.93
C GLY A 497 24.63 5.94 3.92
N THR A 498 23.52 5.92 3.18
CA THR A 498 23.20 6.92 2.15
C THR A 498 22.12 7.87 2.67
N VAL A 499 22.34 9.18 2.60
CA VAL A 499 21.37 10.17 3.06
C VAL A 499 20.15 10.17 2.14
N ARG A 500 18.97 9.81 2.67
CA ARG A 500 17.72 9.80 1.91
C ARG A 500 17.00 11.15 1.91
N ARG A 501 16.95 11.80 3.06
CA ARG A 501 16.20 13.06 3.25
C ARG A 501 16.82 13.89 4.37
N LEU A 502 16.77 15.21 4.21
CA LEU A 502 17.22 16.17 5.21
C LEU A 502 16.01 16.87 5.87
N THR A 503 16.06 17.09 7.18
CA THR A 503 15.09 17.90 7.93
C THR A 503 15.81 18.90 8.82
N ASP A 504 15.10 19.91 9.33
CA ASP A 504 15.70 20.97 10.16
C ASP A 504 16.36 20.47 11.46
N PHE A 505 15.97 19.29 11.94
CA PHE A 505 16.48 18.69 13.19
C PHE A 505 17.42 17.50 12.96
N GLY A 506 17.65 17.06 11.71
CA GLY A 506 18.55 15.93 11.43
C GLY A 506 18.54 15.45 9.98
N ALA A 507 19.33 14.41 9.72
CA ALA A 507 19.37 13.70 8.45
C ALA A 507 18.88 12.27 8.62
N PHE A 508 18.09 11.77 7.68
CA PHE A 508 17.72 10.36 7.63
C PHE A 508 18.68 9.63 6.68
N VAL A 509 19.35 8.63 7.22
CA VAL A 509 20.39 7.88 6.53
C VAL A 509 19.91 6.43 6.38
N ASP A 510 19.89 5.94 5.16
CA ASP A 510 19.57 4.55 4.83
C ASP A 510 20.84 3.70 4.96
N LEU A 511 20.82 2.73 5.88
CA LEU A 511 21.94 1.82 6.16
C LEU A 511 21.85 0.50 5.38
N GLY A 512 21.11 0.48 4.28
CA GLY A 512 20.91 -0.71 3.46
C GLY A 512 19.65 -1.50 3.85
N GLY A 513 18.54 -0.80 4.10
CA GLY A 513 17.28 -1.42 4.50
C GLY A 513 16.64 -0.83 5.75
N VAL A 514 17.44 -0.13 6.56
CA VAL A 514 17.08 0.40 7.87
C VAL A 514 17.28 1.91 7.87
N ASP A 515 16.25 2.65 8.29
CA ASP A 515 16.30 4.10 8.39
C ASP A 515 16.90 4.50 9.75
N GLY A 516 18.05 5.16 9.70
CA GLY A 516 18.69 5.78 10.86
C GLY A 516 18.45 7.28 10.91
N LEU A 517 18.25 7.81 12.12
CA LEU A 517 18.15 9.24 12.38
C LEU A 517 19.48 9.75 12.91
N LEU A 518 20.08 10.68 12.17
CA LEU A 518 21.28 11.41 12.53
C LEU A 518 20.87 12.81 12.99
N HIS A 519 20.98 13.08 14.29
CA HIS A 519 20.55 14.36 14.85
C HIS A 519 21.59 15.46 14.52
N VAL A 520 21.16 16.71 14.33
CA VAL A 520 22.07 17.86 14.04
C VAL A 520 23.19 18.01 15.09
N SER A 521 22.90 17.64 16.34
CA SER A 521 23.89 17.67 17.43
C SER A 521 24.92 16.55 17.36
N GLU A 522 24.75 15.53 16.52
CA GLU A 522 25.65 14.40 16.36
C GLU A 522 26.42 14.44 15.02
N MET A 523 26.22 15.50 14.22
CA MET A 523 26.81 15.66 12.88
C MET A 523 28.22 16.27 12.88
N SER A 524 28.53 17.15 13.85
CA SER A 524 29.85 17.78 13.99
C SER A 524 30.10 18.21 15.44
N TRP A 525 31.36 18.45 15.78
CA TRP A 525 31.79 19.00 17.06
C TRP A 525 31.40 20.49 17.25
N GLY A 526 31.17 21.21 16.14
CA GLY A 526 30.73 22.61 16.13
C GLY A 526 29.20 22.80 16.05
N ARG A 527 28.73 24.03 16.30
CA ARG A 527 27.30 24.39 16.23
C ARG A 527 26.87 24.63 14.77
N ILE A 528 26.11 23.72 14.20
CA ILE A 528 25.56 23.83 12.84
C ILE A 528 24.11 24.33 12.91
N LYS A 529 23.73 25.30 12.06
CA LYS A 529 22.35 25.82 11.99
C LYS A 529 21.46 24.97 11.09
N HIS A 530 21.99 24.45 9.97
CA HIS A 530 21.26 23.56 9.07
C HIS A 530 22.11 22.35 8.64
N PRO A 531 21.57 21.11 8.72
CA PRO A 531 22.28 19.90 8.32
C PRO A 531 22.68 19.85 6.84
N SER A 532 22.04 20.65 5.98
CA SER A 532 22.38 20.78 4.56
C SER A 532 23.75 21.41 4.27
N GLU A 533 24.38 22.05 5.26
CA GLU A 533 25.74 22.59 5.14
C GLU A 533 26.81 21.49 5.19
N VAL A 534 26.49 20.32 5.75
CA VAL A 534 27.44 19.23 6.02
C VAL A 534 27.17 18.00 5.16
N VAL A 535 25.92 17.73 4.81
CA VAL A 535 25.53 16.54 4.04
C VAL A 535 24.49 16.91 2.97
N LYS A 536 24.61 16.33 1.78
CA LYS A 536 23.61 16.48 0.71
C LYS A 536 22.73 15.23 0.62
N GLU A 537 21.52 15.40 0.08
CA GLU A 537 20.66 14.26 -0.24
C GLU A 537 21.36 13.40 -1.30
N GLY A 538 21.51 12.10 -1.01
CA GLY A 538 22.22 11.14 -1.84
C GLY A 538 23.69 10.90 -1.50
N ASP A 539 24.28 11.65 -0.55
CA ASP A 539 25.67 11.41 -0.13
C ASP A 539 25.81 10.11 0.67
N VAL A 540 26.93 9.40 0.44
CA VAL A 540 27.32 8.21 1.21
C VAL A 540 28.25 8.64 2.34
N ILE A 541 27.82 8.42 3.59
CA ILE A 541 28.54 8.81 4.80
C ILE A 541 28.77 7.61 5.73
N ASP A 542 29.91 7.61 6.42
CA ASP A 542 30.21 6.67 7.50
C ASP A 542 29.58 7.15 8.80
N VAL A 543 28.65 6.38 9.35
CA VAL A 543 27.90 6.71 10.56
C VAL A 543 28.09 5.64 11.62
N TYR A 544 28.15 6.08 12.87
CA TYR A 544 28.27 5.22 14.04
C TYR A 544 26.89 4.96 14.65
N VAL A 545 26.61 3.70 14.97
CA VAL A 545 25.35 3.29 15.60
C VAL A 545 25.42 3.58 17.10
N LEU A 546 24.70 4.62 17.55
CA LEU A 546 24.65 5.02 18.96
C LEU A 546 23.67 4.16 19.76
N LYS A 547 22.48 3.94 19.20
CA LYS A 547 21.39 3.22 19.88
C LYS A 547 20.46 2.57 18.87
N VAL A 548 20.05 1.33 19.14
CA VAL A 548 19.15 0.57 18.27
C VAL A 548 17.83 0.32 19.02
N ASP A 549 16.73 0.88 18.50
CA ASP A 549 15.39 0.63 19.04
C ASP A 549 14.66 -0.42 18.18
N ARG A 550 14.59 -1.66 18.70
CA ARG A 550 13.95 -2.83 18.06
C ARG A 550 12.44 -2.84 18.09
N GLU A 551 11.82 -2.04 18.95
CA GLU A 551 10.35 -1.96 18.99
C GLU A 551 9.82 -0.95 17.97
N LYS A 552 10.59 0.11 17.69
CA LYS A 552 10.17 1.20 16.78
C LYS A 552 10.85 1.18 15.41
N GLU A 553 11.69 0.18 15.14
CA GLU A 553 12.47 0.03 13.90
C GLU A 553 13.29 1.29 13.57
N LYS A 554 13.91 1.91 14.58
CA LYS A 554 14.67 3.16 14.44
C LYS A 554 16.07 3.01 15.02
N VAL A 555 17.06 3.50 14.28
CA VAL A 555 18.46 3.54 14.73
C VAL A 555 18.87 5.00 14.93
N SER A 556 19.50 5.31 16.06
CA SER A 556 20.11 6.61 16.29
C SER A 556 21.56 6.58 15.85
N LEU A 557 21.95 7.54 15.00
CA LEU A 557 23.26 7.59 14.37
C LEU A 557 24.05 8.83 14.80
N GLY A 558 25.37 8.69 14.83
CA GLY A 558 26.30 9.80 15.06
C GLY A 558 27.48 9.81 14.10
N LEU A 559 27.89 11.00 13.66
CA LEU A 559 29.11 11.26 12.87
C LEU A 559 30.29 11.68 13.76
N LYS A 560 30.03 12.20 14.97
CA LYS A 560 31.04 12.71 15.90
C LYS A 560 32.13 11.70 16.27
N GLN A 561 31.80 10.41 16.38
CA GLN A 561 32.72 9.37 16.82
C GLN A 561 33.71 8.91 15.74
N VAL A 562 33.43 9.23 14.48
CA VAL A 562 34.30 8.92 13.33
C VAL A 562 35.24 10.10 13.01
N LEU A 563 34.89 11.30 13.45
CA LEU A 563 35.72 12.50 13.32
C LEU A 563 36.87 12.45 14.36
N PRO A 564 38.13 12.76 13.98
CA PRO A 564 39.25 12.77 14.90
C PRO A 564 38.95 13.73 16.07
N ASN A 565 39.15 13.26 17.30
CA ASN A 565 38.86 14.02 18.49
C ASN A 565 39.77 15.27 18.53
N PRO A 566 39.23 16.50 18.44
CA PRO A 566 40.07 17.69 18.38
C PRO A 566 40.96 17.84 19.63
N TRP A 567 40.52 17.30 20.78
CA TRP A 567 41.26 17.34 22.05
C TRP A 567 42.54 16.50 22.09
N SER A 568 42.71 15.48 21.24
CA SER A 568 43.97 14.71 21.20
C SER A 568 45.13 15.48 20.57
N THR A 569 44.82 16.51 19.76
CA THR A 569 45.82 17.38 19.09
C THR A 569 46.04 18.71 19.79
N VAL A 570 45.20 19.06 20.77
CA VAL A 570 45.28 20.35 21.50
C VAL A 570 46.58 20.46 22.30
N SER A 571 47.01 19.39 22.95
CA SER A 571 48.20 19.37 23.81
C SER A 571 49.51 19.43 23.04
N GLU A 572 49.52 19.03 21.76
CA GLU A 572 50.68 19.17 20.86
C GLU A 572 50.74 20.54 20.19
N LYS A 573 49.59 21.16 19.87
CA LYS A 573 49.53 22.45 19.17
C LYS A 573 49.65 23.67 20.10
N TYR A 574 49.22 23.56 21.35
CA TYR A 574 49.14 24.69 22.29
C TYR A 574 49.94 24.38 23.57
N PRO A 575 51.25 24.64 23.59
CA PRO A 575 52.02 24.54 24.82
C PRO A 575 51.53 25.59 25.82
N ILE A 576 51.60 25.25 27.11
CA ILE A 576 51.37 26.20 28.21
C ILE A 576 52.28 27.41 27.97
N ASP A 577 51.77 28.62 28.20
CA ASP A 577 52.43 29.90 27.95
C ASP A 577 52.47 30.38 26.47
N ALA A 578 51.83 29.66 25.54
CA ALA A 578 51.64 30.14 24.16
C ALA A 578 50.60 31.27 24.07
N THR A 579 50.89 32.29 23.27
CA THR A 579 49.95 33.38 22.94
C THR A 579 49.17 33.04 21.68
N ILE A 580 47.85 32.98 21.78
CA ILE A 580 46.93 32.62 20.70
C ILE A 580 45.85 33.69 20.52
N THR A 581 45.31 33.79 19.31
CA THR A 581 44.17 34.69 19.03
C THR A 581 42.89 33.86 19.04
N VAL A 582 41.92 34.26 19.86
CA VAL A 582 40.67 33.52 20.09
C VAL A 582 39.48 34.44 19.90
N THR A 583 38.31 33.89 19.54
CA THR A 583 37.09 34.68 19.34
C THR A 583 36.14 34.50 20.52
N VAL A 584 35.66 35.59 21.12
CA VAL A 584 34.73 35.52 22.26
C VAL A 584 33.34 35.10 21.78
N VAL A 585 32.84 33.95 22.24
CA VAL A 585 31.52 33.42 21.83
C VAL A 585 30.43 33.72 22.85
N ARG A 586 30.77 33.79 24.14
CA ARG A 586 29.79 34.04 25.20
C ARG A 586 30.40 34.72 26.42
N LEU A 587 29.69 35.69 26.97
CA LEU A 587 30.04 36.35 28.23
C LEU A 587 29.16 35.79 29.36
N THR A 588 29.76 35.48 30.50
CA THR A 588 29.05 35.17 31.74
C THR A 588 29.54 36.09 32.86
N PRO A 589 28.78 36.27 33.96
CA PRO A 589 29.18 37.17 35.04
C PRO A 589 30.52 36.83 35.71
N PHE A 590 31.01 35.61 35.56
CA PHE A 590 32.27 35.11 36.14
C PHE A 590 33.41 34.96 35.12
N GLY A 591 33.17 35.17 33.82
CA GLY A 591 34.22 35.10 32.80
C GLY A 591 33.72 35.22 31.35
N ALA A 592 34.67 35.25 30.42
CA ALA A 592 34.39 35.21 28.97
C ALA A 592 34.77 33.83 28.42
N PHE A 593 33.87 33.21 27.67
CA PHE A 593 34.13 32.00 26.89
C PHE A 593 34.60 32.40 25.50
N ALA A 594 35.79 31.97 25.14
CA ALA A 594 36.37 32.18 23.82
C ALA A 594 36.60 30.85 23.11
N GLU A 595 36.22 30.78 21.85
CA GLU A 595 36.45 29.63 20.98
C GLU A 595 37.84 29.77 20.35
N LEU A 596 38.67 28.74 20.54
CA LEU A 596 40.01 28.65 19.94
C LEU A 596 39.92 28.05 18.54
N GLU A 597 39.23 26.90 18.44
CA GLU A 597 38.99 26.13 17.23
C GLU A 597 37.56 25.51 17.33
N PRO A 598 36.95 25.09 16.21
CA PRO A 598 35.59 24.53 16.20
C PRO A 598 35.44 23.34 17.16
N GLY A 599 34.78 23.56 18.31
CA GLY A 599 34.54 22.55 19.35
C GLY A 599 35.52 22.54 20.54
N VAL A 600 36.44 23.52 20.64
CA VAL A 600 37.34 23.72 21.79
C VAL A 600 37.11 25.11 22.40
N ASP A 601 36.52 25.11 23.60
CA ASP A 601 36.19 26.33 24.34
C ASP A 601 37.22 26.61 25.46
N GLY A 602 37.70 27.84 25.52
CA GLY A 602 38.53 28.37 26.59
C GLY A 602 37.77 29.36 27.48
N LEU A 603 38.09 29.35 28.77
CA LEU A 603 37.50 30.25 29.76
C LEU A 603 38.53 31.28 30.22
N ILE A 604 38.17 32.57 30.09
CA ILE A 604 38.92 33.70 30.63
C ILE A 604 38.17 34.19 31.88
N HIS A 605 38.77 34.01 33.06
CA HIS A 605 38.14 34.46 34.31
C HIS A 605 38.11 35.99 34.37
N ILE A 606 37.13 36.59 35.06
CA ILE A 606 37.04 38.07 35.24
C ILE A 606 38.33 38.71 35.78
N SER A 607 39.09 37.97 36.59
CA SER A 607 40.37 38.41 37.16
C SER A 607 41.55 38.36 36.19
N GLN A 608 41.36 37.78 35.01
CA GLN A 608 42.38 37.57 33.96
C GLN A 608 42.08 38.38 32.69
N LEU A 609 41.02 39.20 32.71
CA LEU A 609 40.59 40.06 31.58
C LEU A 609 41.32 41.41 31.54
N ALA A 610 41.73 41.97 32.69
CA ALA A 610 42.47 43.24 32.77
C ALA A 610 43.16 43.40 34.15
N ASP A 611 44.18 44.27 34.23
CA ASP A 611 44.90 44.62 35.47
C ASP A 611 44.09 45.45 36.48
N ARG A 612 42.89 45.89 36.09
CA ARG A 612 41.96 46.67 36.92
C ARG A 612 40.82 45.80 37.42
N ARG A 613 40.23 46.15 38.57
CA ARG A 613 39.05 45.43 39.10
C ARG A 613 37.84 45.66 38.19
N VAL A 614 37.48 44.66 37.39
CA VAL A 614 36.34 44.70 36.47
C VAL A 614 35.14 44.03 37.14
N ASN A 615 34.01 44.72 37.23
CA ASN A 615 32.78 44.16 37.82
C ASN A 615 31.95 43.37 36.80
N LYS A 616 32.08 43.67 35.49
CA LYS A 616 31.40 42.96 34.40
C LYS A 616 32.35 42.75 33.21
N PRO A 617 32.50 41.52 32.69
CA PRO A 617 33.37 41.25 31.55
C PRO A 617 32.92 41.95 30.24
N GLU A 618 31.64 42.33 30.15
CA GLU A 618 31.07 43.14 29.06
C GLU A 618 31.70 44.53 28.90
N ASP A 619 32.33 45.07 29.97
CA ASP A 619 32.98 46.38 29.92
C ASP A 619 34.34 46.34 29.20
N VAL A 620 34.85 45.15 28.88
CA VAL A 620 36.21 44.94 28.34
C VAL A 620 36.20 44.19 27.00
N VAL A 621 35.28 43.25 26.81
CA VAL A 621 35.20 42.42 25.59
C VAL A 621 33.75 42.27 25.14
N SER A 622 33.52 42.34 23.82
CA SER A 622 32.21 42.07 23.23
C SER A 622 32.12 40.65 22.68
N VAL A 623 30.90 40.11 22.58
CA VAL A 623 30.65 38.84 21.89
C VAL A 623 30.99 39.00 20.40
N GLY A 624 31.94 38.22 19.90
CA GLY A 624 32.45 38.27 18.53
C GLY A 624 33.84 38.90 18.38
N ASP A 625 34.41 39.47 19.44
CA ASP A 625 35.74 40.09 19.38
C ASP A 625 36.86 39.05 19.33
N GLN A 626 37.89 39.32 18.52
CA GLN A 626 39.13 38.55 18.49
C GLN A 626 40.13 39.13 19.49
N VAL A 627 40.51 38.34 20.48
CA VAL A 627 41.43 38.75 21.54
C VAL A 627 42.66 37.83 21.60
N LYS A 628 43.83 38.42 21.87
CA LYS A 628 45.06 37.66 22.14
C LYS A 628 45.07 37.24 23.61
N VAL A 629 45.28 35.95 23.85
CA VAL A 629 45.27 35.34 25.16
C VAL A 629 46.43 34.36 25.30
N LYS A 630 46.97 34.25 26.51
CA LYS A 630 47.98 33.27 26.88
C LYS A 630 47.31 32.05 27.53
N VAL A 631 47.74 30.86 27.15
CA VAL A 631 47.23 29.60 27.75
C VAL A 631 47.90 29.38 29.10
N LEU A 632 47.13 29.44 30.19
CA LEU A 632 47.64 29.24 31.55
C LEU A 632 47.61 27.77 31.99
N ASP A 633 46.53 27.06 31.67
CA ASP A 633 46.32 25.69 32.12
C ASP A 633 45.39 24.94 31.16
N ILE A 634 45.69 23.67 30.90
CA ILE A 634 44.91 22.79 30.03
C ILE A 634 44.46 21.58 30.87
N LYS A 635 43.16 21.51 31.16
CA LYS A 635 42.55 20.37 31.84
C LYS A 635 41.83 19.49 30.83
N GLU A 636 42.57 18.53 30.26
CA GLU A 636 42.06 17.57 29.27
C GLU A 636 40.83 16.79 29.76
N ALA A 637 40.84 16.36 31.03
CA ALA A 637 39.76 15.56 31.61
C ALA A 637 38.42 16.31 31.69
N GLU A 638 38.45 17.64 31.87
CA GLU A 638 37.24 18.48 31.97
C GLU A 638 36.89 19.18 30.66
N ARG A 639 37.71 19.00 29.60
CA ARG A 639 37.59 19.74 28.34
C ARG A 639 37.56 21.25 28.55
N ARG A 640 38.50 21.78 29.34
CA ARG A 640 38.59 23.21 29.69
C ARG A 640 40.02 23.73 29.55
N ILE A 641 40.16 24.87 28.88
CA ILE A 641 41.43 25.62 28.77
C ILE A 641 41.26 26.93 29.52
N SER A 642 42.15 27.22 30.47
CA SER A 642 42.17 28.50 31.19
C SER A 642 43.05 29.48 30.46
N LEU A 643 42.48 30.61 30.08
CA LEU A 643 43.12 31.64 29.25
C LEU A 643 43.28 32.94 30.03
N SER A 644 44.32 33.71 29.75
CA SER A 644 44.55 35.03 30.35
C SER A 644 44.94 36.09 29.32
N MET A 645 44.27 37.23 29.37
CA MET A 645 44.65 38.44 28.62
C MET A 645 45.68 39.28 29.37
N ARG A 646 45.84 39.06 30.69
CA ARG A 646 46.74 39.83 31.54
C ARG A 646 48.21 39.49 31.29
N ALA A 647 48.50 38.19 31.18
CA ALA A 647 49.88 37.71 30.97
C ALA A 647 50.49 38.19 29.65
N VAL A 648 49.66 38.45 28.62
CA VAL A 648 50.12 39.01 27.34
C VAL A 648 50.57 40.47 27.48
N LYS A 649 49.87 41.26 28.30
CA LYS A 649 50.24 42.66 28.58
C LYS A 649 51.48 42.78 29.46
N GLU A 650 51.61 41.91 30.47
CA GLU A 650 52.81 41.85 31.31
C GLU A 650 54.08 41.47 30.50
N ASP A 651 53.94 40.61 29.48
CA ASP A 651 55.05 40.27 28.56
C ASP A 651 55.38 41.42 27.59
N GLU A 652 54.38 42.16 27.06
CA GLU A 652 54.61 43.36 26.24
C GLU A 652 55.28 44.51 27.04
N ASP A 653 54.87 44.71 28.30
CA ASP A 653 55.45 45.73 29.19
C ASP A 653 56.88 45.36 29.62
N ASN A 654 57.17 44.08 29.91
CA ASN A 654 58.54 43.63 30.23
C ASN A 654 59.48 43.70 29.01
N ALA A 655 59.01 43.35 27.81
CA ALA A 655 59.81 43.46 26.58
C ALA A 655 60.21 44.93 26.30
N GLY A 656 59.31 45.88 26.53
CA GLY A 656 59.58 47.31 26.39
C GLY A 656 60.56 47.87 27.43
N VAL A 657 60.57 47.32 28.66
CA VAL A 657 61.57 47.66 29.69
C VAL A 657 62.94 47.09 29.36
N GLN A 658 63.00 45.87 28.81
CA GLN A 658 64.25 45.23 28.38
C GLN A 658 64.92 45.97 27.21
N GLU A 659 64.15 46.41 26.20
CA GLU A 659 64.64 47.25 25.09
C GLU A 659 65.14 48.62 25.55
N TYR A 660 64.58 49.18 26.63
CA TYR A 660 65.04 50.44 27.21
C TYR A 660 66.34 50.30 28.01
N LEU A 661 66.57 49.13 28.62
CA LEU A 661 67.80 48.80 29.33
C LEU A 661 68.94 48.44 28.37
N ASP A 662 68.67 47.67 27.31
CA ASP A 662 69.66 47.34 26.27
C ASP A 662 70.14 48.59 25.48
N ASN A 663 69.30 49.63 25.37
CA ASN A 663 69.68 50.91 24.78
C ASN A 663 70.47 51.84 25.73
N GLN A 664 70.53 51.57 27.04
CA GLN A 664 71.36 52.32 27.98
C GLN A 664 72.79 51.77 28.09
N ASP A 665 73.02 50.48 27.81
CA ASP A 665 74.36 49.87 27.83
C ASP A 665 75.18 50.14 26.54
N GLN A 666 74.62 50.84 25.55
CA GLN A 666 75.32 51.27 24.32
C GLN A 666 75.65 52.78 24.24
N GLN A 667 75.55 53.55 25.34
CA GLN A 667 75.97 54.96 25.40
C GLN A 667 77.26 55.21 26.21
#